data_AF-W7TYC4-F1
#
_entry.id   AF-W7TYC4-F1
#
_cell.length_a   1.000
_cell.length_b   1.000
_cell.length_c   1.000
_cell.angle_alpha   90.00
_cell.angle_beta   90.00
_cell.angle_gamma   90.00
#
_symmetry.space_group_name_H-M   'P 1'
#
loop_
_entity.id
_entity.type
_entity.pdbx_description
1 polymer ?
#
loop_
_entity_poly.entity_id
_entity_poly.type
_entity_poly.pdbx_seq_one_letter_code
_entity_poly.pdbx_strand_id
1 'polypeptide(L)'
;MGKRQVSYFAFSTSPVSGKPAAIPPSLIGISTSNALRDAEKVADAVKHAVSSGVKYVDCSSDSQNEKQIGNALSAFDRASFYVGSKLSCCDAAPEDVTEACKRSITELGVSYLDNYMMHWPVQLKSDSKPVSLDGGDTYELVQDGDMDCIMATYEAMERLVDQGLVRSLGVSNMGIRTLSELLSRCRIRPTVLEVEMHPYLAQPKLLEFCREENIHVVANSPPGKMRDGYPNDYSLLDDPVLLRIAEESGRSASQVLLRWGIQRGRSITRKTLSQSLMDENKDVLDWCLSRDHMSRLDALGKGWRLTSFCFFPGSRDTASSASAKDDRGVLKWLAIESVATVSIFAAILGYDIGVMSGALLAMSRDLDLSTWQQEIVVGCLDFVSAAGAIGGGALYVNHGMVRCVRLAILSYAAGMIIVAASFSYVQVFIGRIVGGIGVGLGFAICPQYIAEICPPAWRGIMVSCFEISMNLGLCSGYVANLALETLADSTRWRLLMLIPLVPTCFMYFISVPRLPESPRWLMADGREAEASDTLVRLCGEAAAGPTMLEIKEVIALQDNYDHEGQRHGASSGSRWAALFTGPVARRALVIGAGTAIFQQANGLEAVVYYVPKVLDAAGVTSEHAQLKAAALVGLCKTLFIGIGQFSVDKFGRRVVMLSSISAVTCSLLVLAWCIGSGNAEVGVILTALCAFMASFSLGVGPGTWVITSEIFPLPIRSKGTSFSMAANRITSGTVAMTFLSLSAWLGVGGAFFLFAGVSAVHFLFTFFMLPETRGKSLEEIEAMLSQGSRSYERF
;
A
#
# COMPACT_ATOMS: atom_id res chain seq x y z
N MET A 1 -9.06 48.57 -8.31
CA MET A 1 -8.68 47.95 -7.03
C MET A 1 -7.92 46.67 -7.33
N GLY A 2 -6.65 46.62 -6.92
CA GLY A 2 -5.61 45.75 -7.50
C GLY A 2 -5.69 44.27 -7.13
N LYS A 3 -5.45 43.42 -8.12
CA LYS A 3 -5.20 41.98 -7.97
C LYS A 3 -3.80 41.78 -7.38
N ARG A 4 -3.70 41.11 -6.23
CA ARG A 4 -2.43 40.66 -5.64
C ARG A 4 -1.78 39.63 -6.58
N GLN A 5 -0.75 40.04 -7.32
CA GLN A 5 0.26 39.12 -7.82
C GLN A 5 1.04 38.58 -6.61
N VAL A 6 0.94 37.29 -6.34
CA VAL A 6 1.86 36.60 -5.43
C VAL A 6 3.21 36.55 -6.14
N SER A 7 4.14 37.39 -5.68
CA SER A 7 5.54 37.43 -6.13
C SER A 7 6.21 36.10 -5.80
N TYR A 8 6.62 35.35 -6.82
CA TYR A 8 7.47 34.15 -6.70
C TYR A 8 8.97 34.51 -6.60
N PHE A 9 9.33 35.79 -6.43
CA PHE A 9 10.70 36.30 -6.50
C PHE A 9 11.23 36.90 -5.19
N ALA A 10 10.59 36.64 -4.06
CA ALA A 10 11.16 37.04 -2.76
C ALA A 10 12.25 36.06 -2.33
N PHE A 11 13.45 36.19 -2.91
CA PHE A 11 14.66 35.74 -2.23
C PHE A 11 14.84 36.64 -1.01
N SER A 12 14.41 36.16 0.15
CA SER A 12 14.90 36.70 1.41
C SER A 12 16.37 36.30 1.52
N THR A 13 17.26 37.20 1.16
CA THR A 13 18.64 37.20 1.68
C THR A 13 18.68 37.58 3.17
N SER A 14 17.52 37.78 3.81
CA SER A 14 17.43 38.03 5.26
C SER A 14 17.33 36.71 6.03
N PRO A 15 18.22 36.48 7.03
CA PRO A 15 18.13 35.35 7.94
C PRO A 15 16.82 35.41 8.73
N VAL A 16 16.02 34.34 8.70
CA VAL A 16 14.81 34.22 9.55
C VAL A 16 15.17 33.92 11.02
N SER A 17 16.45 33.75 11.34
CA SER A 17 16.97 33.83 12.70
C SER A 17 18.32 34.56 12.65
N GLY A 18 18.56 35.52 13.54
CA GLY A 18 19.71 36.44 13.52
C GLY A 18 21.10 35.82 13.70
N LYS A 19 21.38 34.64 13.14
CA LYS A 19 22.70 34.06 12.95
C LYS A 19 23.04 34.14 11.45
N PRO A 20 24.20 34.69 11.05
CA PRO A 20 24.58 34.75 9.65
C PRO A 20 24.67 33.34 9.07
N ALA A 21 24.07 33.12 7.90
CA ALA A 21 24.31 31.91 7.12
C ALA A 21 25.82 31.84 6.81
N ALA A 22 26.48 30.77 7.24
CA ALA A 22 27.94 30.68 7.22
C ALA A 22 28.53 30.52 5.80
N ILE A 23 27.71 30.33 4.76
CA ILE A 23 28.10 30.40 3.34
C ILE A 23 26.90 30.94 2.55
N PRO A 24 27.06 31.96 1.68
CA PRO A 24 26.02 32.30 0.73
C PRO A 24 25.88 31.17 -0.29
N PRO A 25 24.69 30.56 -0.45
CA PRO A 25 24.49 29.53 -1.45
C PRO A 25 24.72 30.11 -2.84
N SER A 26 25.86 29.78 -3.46
CA SER A 26 26.07 30.09 -4.88
C SER A 26 25.06 29.31 -5.69
N LEU A 27 24.22 29.98 -6.50
CA LEU A 27 23.20 29.31 -7.31
C LEU A 27 23.81 28.30 -8.31
N ILE A 28 25.07 28.51 -8.68
CA ILE A 28 25.84 27.66 -9.59
C ILE A 28 27.22 27.38 -8.97
N GLY A 29 27.57 26.10 -8.86
CA GLY A 29 28.86 25.61 -8.39
C GLY A 29 29.45 24.56 -9.34
N ILE A 30 30.74 24.29 -9.20
CA ILE A 30 31.44 23.24 -9.96
C ILE A 30 31.75 22.04 -9.06
N SER A 31 31.37 20.84 -9.50
CA SER A 31 31.76 19.59 -8.83
C SER A 31 33.05 19.04 -9.44
N THR A 32 33.98 18.61 -8.59
CA THR A 32 35.28 18.09 -9.01
C THR A 32 35.33 16.55 -9.08
N SER A 33 34.16 15.90 -9.04
CA SER A 33 34.03 14.43 -9.01
C SER A 33 34.58 13.72 -10.26
N ASN A 34 35.81 13.22 -10.18
CA ASN A 34 36.50 12.48 -11.24
C ASN A 34 37.65 11.63 -10.68
N ALA A 35 37.99 10.54 -11.36
CA ALA A 35 39.15 9.74 -10.99
C ALA A 35 40.46 10.54 -11.14
N LEU A 36 41.45 10.23 -10.31
CA LEU A 36 42.79 10.84 -10.31
C LEU A 36 43.42 10.97 -11.71
N ARG A 37 43.14 10.03 -12.63
CA ARG A 37 43.65 10.05 -14.01
C ARG A 37 43.27 11.32 -14.81
N ASP A 38 42.19 12.00 -14.45
CA ASP A 38 41.72 13.22 -15.10
C ASP A 38 41.92 14.48 -14.23
N ALA A 39 42.70 14.40 -13.15
CA ALA A 39 42.85 15.46 -12.15
C ALA A 39 43.30 16.81 -12.74
N GLU A 40 44.25 16.83 -13.68
CA GLU A 40 44.71 18.07 -14.34
C GLU A 40 43.60 18.72 -15.18
N LYS A 41 42.82 17.92 -15.92
CA LYS A 41 41.68 18.44 -16.70
C LYS A 41 40.61 19.03 -15.78
N VAL A 42 40.39 18.41 -14.61
CA VAL A 42 39.47 18.92 -13.60
C VAL A 42 39.98 20.24 -13.04
N ALA A 43 41.28 20.35 -12.75
CA ALA A 43 41.89 21.57 -12.25
C ALA A 43 41.76 22.73 -13.27
N ASP A 44 42.00 22.47 -14.56
CA ASP A 44 41.79 23.44 -15.64
C ASP A 44 40.32 23.89 -15.74
N ALA A 45 39.39 22.94 -15.62
CA ALA A 45 37.96 23.22 -15.61
C ALA A 45 37.55 24.10 -14.41
N VAL A 46 38.09 23.82 -13.21
CA VAL A 46 37.88 24.65 -12.01
C VAL A 46 38.43 26.06 -12.22
N LYS A 47 39.65 26.19 -12.76
CA LYS A 47 40.27 27.48 -13.05
C LYS A 47 39.41 28.32 -13.99
N HIS A 48 38.87 27.71 -15.06
CA HIS A 48 37.96 28.37 -16.00
C HIS A 48 36.62 28.75 -15.38
N ALA A 49 36.06 27.89 -14.53
CA ALA A 49 34.79 28.16 -13.86
C ALA A 49 34.89 29.34 -12.89
N VAL A 50 35.95 29.39 -12.07
CA VAL A 50 36.18 30.48 -11.11
C VAL A 50 36.47 31.79 -11.84
N SER A 51 37.29 31.78 -12.90
CA SER A 51 37.51 32.98 -13.72
C SER A 51 36.23 33.48 -14.41
N SER A 52 35.28 32.58 -14.65
CA SER A 52 33.95 32.85 -15.20
C SER A 52 32.90 33.25 -14.16
N GLY A 53 33.28 33.42 -12.89
CA GLY A 53 32.40 33.93 -11.83
C GLY A 53 31.71 32.86 -10.97
N VAL A 54 32.06 31.57 -11.13
CA VAL A 54 31.60 30.52 -10.21
C VAL A 54 32.24 30.74 -8.84
N LYS A 55 31.40 30.83 -7.80
CA LYS A 55 31.84 31.13 -6.43
C LYS A 55 31.96 29.93 -5.52
N TYR A 56 31.42 28.77 -5.88
CA TYR A 56 31.47 27.58 -5.02
C TYR A 56 32.12 26.41 -5.76
N VAL A 57 33.18 25.87 -5.16
CA VAL A 57 33.92 24.70 -5.65
C VAL A 57 33.66 23.55 -4.70
N ASP A 58 33.02 22.51 -5.23
CA ASP A 58 32.59 21.33 -4.49
C ASP A 58 33.57 20.16 -4.70
N CYS A 59 34.38 19.91 -3.67
CA CYS A 59 35.42 18.87 -3.66
C CYS A 59 34.99 17.63 -2.87
N SER A 60 35.79 16.57 -3.00
CA SER A 60 35.68 15.34 -2.21
C SER A 60 37.02 14.64 -2.20
N SER A 61 37.50 14.22 -1.01
CA SER A 61 38.74 13.47 -0.88
C SER A 61 38.72 12.13 -1.64
N ASP A 62 37.54 11.53 -1.82
CA ASP A 62 37.35 10.30 -2.60
C ASP A 62 37.73 10.45 -4.09
N SER A 63 37.75 11.68 -4.61
CA SER A 63 38.19 11.94 -5.98
C SER A 63 39.71 11.98 -6.12
N GLN A 64 40.44 12.07 -5.00
CA GLN A 64 41.91 12.11 -4.92
C GLN A 64 42.56 13.17 -5.82
N ASN A 65 41.86 14.26 -6.13
CA ASN A 65 42.33 15.32 -7.02
C ASN A 65 42.42 16.70 -6.34
N GLU A 66 42.22 16.75 -5.01
CA GLU A 66 42.21 17.97 -4.21
C GLU A 66 43.52 18.76 -4.34
N LYS A 67 44.66 18.08 -4.46
CA LYS A 67 45.97 18.71 -4.68
C LYS A 67 46.04 19.53 -5.98
N GLN A 68 45.58 18.96 -7.08
CA GLN A 68 45.58 19.63 -8.39
C GLN A 68 44.58 20.80 -8.39
N ILE A 69 43.42 20.62 -7.75
CA ILE A 69 42.42 21.68 -7.59
C ILE A 69 42.98 22.84 -6.76
N GLY A 70 43.67 22.56 -5.65
CA GLY A 70 44.33 23.57 -4.82
C GLY A 70 45.35 24.40 -5.61
N ASN A 71 46.17 23.75 -6.43
CA ASN A 71 47.11 24.42 -7.33
C ASN A 71 46.39 25.37 -8.31
N ALA A 72 45.26 24.94 -8.91
CA ALA A 72 44.47 25.79 -9.78
C ALA A 72 43.85 27.00 -9.06
N LEU A 73 43.36 26.78 -7.83
CA LEU A 73 42.74 27.83 -7.01
C LEU A 73 43.74 28.84 -6.45
N SER A 74 45.01 28.48 -6.31
CA SER A 74 46.08 29.40 -5.86
C SER A 74 46.27 30.64 -6.74
N ALA A 75 45.76 30.61 -7.98
CA ALA A 75 45.78 31.75 -8.89
C ALA A 75 44.73 32.83 -8.57
N PHE A 76 43.80 32.58 -7.63
CA PHE A 76 42.72 33.48 -7.27
C PHE A 76 42.81 33.90 -5.80
N ASP A 77 42.23 35.05 -5.47
CA ASP A 77 42.14 35.49 -4.08
C ASP A 77 41.21 34.56 -3.28
N ARG A 78 41.63 34.11 -2.09
CA ARG A 78 40.87 33.17 -1.26
C ARG A 78 39.48 33.71 -0.89
N ALA A 79 39.31 35.03 -0.84
CA ALA A 79 38.03 35.68 -0.57
C ALA A 79 37.05 35.68 -1.75
N SER A 80 37.51 35.37 -2.97
CA SER A 80 36.67 35.43 -4.18
C SER A 80 35.87 34.14 -4.44
N PHE A 81 36.12 33.07 -3.69
CA PHE A 81 35.44 31.78 -3.83
C PHE A 81 35.29 31.06 -2.48
N TYR A 82 34.36 30.12 -2.44
CA TYR A 82 34.06 29.21 -1.35
C TYR A 82 34.49 27.80 -1.74
N VAL A 83 35.10 27.07 -0.80
CA VAL A 83 35.53 25.68 -1.01
C VAL A 83 34.81 24.77 -0.03
N GLY A 84 34.08 23.80 -0.57
CA GLY A 84 33.53 22.69 0.18
C GLY A 84 34.32 21.41 -0.06
N SER A 85 34.46 20.56 0.95
CA SER A 85 34.92 19.18 0.76
C SER A 85 34.03 18.19 1.53
N LYS A 86 34.26 16.90 1.31
CA LYS A 86 33.45 15.80 1.85
C LYS A 86 34.33 14.80 2.60
N LEU A 87 33.89 14.41 3.80
CA LEU A 87 34.50 13.35 4.60
C LEU A 87 34.25 11.99 3.95
N SER A 88 35.33 11.28 3.62
CA SER A 88 35.25 9.91 3.07
C SER A 88 34.62 8.96 4.07
N CYS A 89 33.86 7.99 3.59
CA CYS A 89 33.28 6.94 4.43
C CYS A 89 34.35 6.05 5.09
N CYS A 90 35.56 5.96 4.50
CA CYS A 90 36.69 5.23 5.07
C CYS A 90 37.38 5.97 6.23
N ASP A 91 37.13 7.28 6.35
CA ASP A 91 37.66 8.15 7.40
C ASP A 91 36.56 8.61 8.39
N ALA A 92 35.38 7.97 8.33
CA ALA A 92 34.21 8.37 9.12
C ALA A 92 34.29 7.96 10.60
N ALA A 93 35.32 7.21 11.03
CA ALA A 93 35.54 6.92 12.43
C ALA A 93 35.83 8.23 13.21
N PRO A 94 35.20 8.48 14.38
CA PRO A 94 35.34 9.74 15.12
C PRO A 94 36.78 10.21 15.39
N GLU A 95 37.70 9.27 15.56
CA GLU A 95 39.14 9.48 15.75
C GLU A 95 39.87 9.96 14.49
N ASP A 96 39.39 9.60 13.30
CA ASP A 96 40.05 9.89 12.02
C ASP A 96 39.58 11.21 11.39
N VAL A 97 38.38 11.68 11.74
CA VAL A 97 37.72 12.87 11.17
C VAL A 97 38.62 14.12 11.14
N THR A 98 39.39 14.37 12.20
CA THR A 98 40.24 15.56 12.29
C THR A 98 41.41 15.51 11.32
N GLU A 99 42.10 14.38 11.23
CA GLU A 99 43.23 14.22 10.33
C GLU A 99 42.79 14.14 8.87
N ALA A 100 41.61 13.57 8.59
CA ALA A 100 41.00 13.61 7.26
C ALA A 100 40.70 15.05 6.81
N CYS A 101 40.10 15.88 7.67
CA CYS A 101 39.83 17.29 7.35
C CYS A 101 41.12 18.08 7.11
N LYS A 102 42.15 17.92 7.96
CA LYS A 102 43.45 18.59 7.79
C LYS A 102 44.14 18.18 6.48
N ARG A 103 43.97 16.93 6.06
CA ARG A 103 44.49 16.43 4.78
C ARG A 103 43.86 17.17 3.62
N SER A 104 42.53 17.28 3.56
CA SER A 104 41.85 18.06 2.52
C SER A 104 42.25 19.54 2.53
N ILE A 105 42.38 20.17 3.70
CA ILE A 105 42.87 21.56 3.83
C ILE A 105 44.27 21.72 3.23
N THR A 106 45.16 20.78 3.56
CA THR A 106 46.56 20.77 3.08
C THR A 106 46.64 20.54 1.58
N GLU A 107 45.90 19.57 1.05
CA GLU A 107 45.87 19.26 -0.37
C GLU A 107 45.28 20.41 -1.18
N LEU A 108 44.18 21.01 -0.72
CA LEU A 108 43.57 22.18 -1.38
C LEU A 108 44.40 23.47 -1.21
N GLY A 109 45.43 23.47 -0.36
CA GLY A 109 46.27 24.65 -0.12
C GLY A 109 45.52 25.83 0.51
N VAL A 110 44.46 25.56 1.28
CA VAL A 110 43.66 26.58 1.96
C VAL A 110 43.95 26.59 3.47
N SER A 111 43.58 27.65 4.17
CA SER A 111 43.72 27.72 5.64
C SER A 111 42.52 27.15 6.40
N TYR A 112 41.36 27.03 5.74
CA TYR A 112 40.12 26.47 6.26
C TYR A 112 39.18 26.09 5.10
N LEU A 113 38.25 25.17 5.37
CA LEU A 113 37.14 24.86 4.48
C LEU A 113 35.92 25.72 4.81
N ASP A 114 35.24 26.24 3.80
CA ASP A 114 33.99 26.96 4.02
C ASP A 114 32.92 25.98 4.48
N ASN A 115 32.78 24.84 3.80
CA ASN A 115 31.87 23.76 4.15
C ASN A 115 32.61 22.42 4.26
N TYR A 116 32.26 21.60 5.25
CA TYR A 116 32.68 20.20 5.28
C TYR A 116 31.49 19.28 5.49
N MET A 117 31.27 18.37 4.55
CA MET A 117 30.07 17.52 4.53
C MET A 117 30.39 16.07 4.85
N MET A 118 29.50 15.41 5.59
CA MET A 118 29.49 13.95 5.67
C MET A 118 29.05 13.41 4.31
N HIS A 119 29.90 12.65 3.61
CA HIS A 119 29.62 12.24 2.22
C HIS A 119 28.43 11.27 2.14
N TRP A 120 28.43 10.27 3.00
CA TRP A 120 27.32 9.33 3.18
C TRP A 120 27.18 9.00 4.68
N PRO A 121 25.98 8.65 5.15
CA PRO A 121 25.73 8.28 6.54
C PRO A 121 26.20 6.85 6.86
N VAL A 122 27.43 6.48 6.47
CA VAL A 122 27.99 5.13 6.65
C VAL A 122 29.47 5.18 7.02
N GLN A 123 29.93 4.15 7.74
CA GLN A 123 31.35 3.97 8.10
C GLN A 123 31.90 2.69 7.46
N LEU A 124 33.01 2.84 6.71
CA LEU A 124 33.75 1.75 6.07
C LEU A 124 35.05 1.48 6.81
N LYS A 125 35.64 0.28 6.62
CA LYS A 125 36.97 0.00 7.17
C LYS A 125 38.01 0.88 6.47
N SER A 126 38.95 1.43 7.24
CA SER A 126 39.99 2.35 6.74
C SER A 126 40.89 1.76 5.65
N ASP A 127 40.98 0.43 5.54
CA ASP A 127 41.75 -0.30 4.50
C ASP A 127 40.94 -0.60 3.22
N SER A 128 39.64 -0.27 3.21
CA SER A 128 38.80 -0.37 2.02
C SER A 128 39.27 0.66 0.99
N LYS A 129 39.94 0.21 -0.08
CA LYS A 129 40.48 1.11 -1.12
C LYS A 129 39.36 1.95 -1.75
N PRO A 130 39.41 3.29 -1.68
CA PRO A 130 38.47 4.13 -2.39
C PRO A 130 39.03 4.37 -3.79
N VAL A 131 38.94 3.39 -4.70
CA VAL A 131 39.39 3.62 -6.09
C VAL A 131 38.45 2.97 -7.10
N SER A 132 37.86 3.84 -7.91
CA SER A 132 37.05 3.61 -9.12
C SER A 132 35.61 3.15 -8.88
N LEU A 133 34.70 4.11 -9.04
CA LEU A 133 33.23 3.94 -9.07
C LEU A 133 32.71 3.12 -10.26
N ASP A 134 33.60 2.44 -11.00
CA ASP A 134 33.29 1.75 -12.24
C ASP A 134 33.64 0.25 -12.22
N GLY A 135 34.27 -0.27 -11.15
CA GLY A 135 34.55 -1.70 -10.98
C GLY A 135 33.61 -2.35 -9.97
N GLY A 136 33.14 -3.58 -10.23
CA GLY A 136 32.23 -4.32 -9.36
C GLY A 136 32.86 -4.81 -8.04
N ASP A 137 33.55 -3.95 -7.31
CA ASP A 137 34.23 -4.31 -6.07
C ASP A 137 33.25 -4.37 -4.87
N THR A 138 33.45 -5.38 -4.04
CA THR A 138 32.73 -5.63 -2.79
C THR A 138 33.36 -4.82 -1.67
N TYR A 139 32.58 -3.95 -1.03
CA TYR A 139 33.00 -3.18 0.14
C TYR A 139 32.66 -3.94 1.42
N GLU A 140 33.58 -4.00 2.39
CA GLU A 140 33.28 -4.49 3.73
C GLU A 140 32.75 -3.34 4.59
N LEU A 141 31.45 -3.37 4.88
CA LEU A 141 30.80 -2.47 5.83
C LEU A 141 31.26 -2.81 7.25
N VAL A 142 31.65 -1.80 8.03
CA VAL A 142 31.85 -1.99 9.48
C VAL A 142 30.50 -2.00 10.19
N GLN A 143 29.62 -1.06 9.83
CA GLN A 143 28.24 -0.93 10.31
C GLN A 143 27.46 -0.05 9.31
N ASP A 144 26.20 -0.40 9.05
CA ASP A 144 25.30 0.36 8.16
C ASP A 144 24.16 1.01 8.97
N GLY A 145 23.86 2.28 8.68
CA GLY A 145 22.65 2.96 9.11
C GLY A 145 22.44 3.12 10.63
N ASP A 146 23.45 2.80 11.45
CA ASP A 146 23.39 3.01 12.89
C ASP A 146 23.49 4.52 13.20
N MET A 147 22.39 5.05 13.74
CA MET A 147 22.31 6.46 14.10
C MET A 147 23.33 6.84 15.17
N ASP A 148 23.75 5.93 16.06
CA ASP A 148 24.76 6.26 17.05
C ASP A 148 26.15 6.44 16.42
N CYS A 149 26.49 5.64 15.40
CA CYS A 149 27.71 5.84 14.61
C CYS A 149 27.67 7.16 13.84
N ILE A 150 26.58 7.43 13.11
CA ILE A 150 26.39 8.68 12.36
C ILE A 150 26.56 9.89 13.30
N MET A 151 25.97 9.81 14.49
CA MET A 151 26.06 10.86 15.49
C MET A 151 27.47 11.02 16.05
N ALA A 152 28.19 9.92 16.34
CA ALA A 152 29.56 9.98 16.81
C ALA A 152 30.50 10.63 15.78
N THR A 153 30.34 10.30 14.49
CA THR A 153 31.06 10.94 13.39
C THR A 153 30.70 12.42 13.31
N TYR A 154 29.42 12.75 13.38
CA TYR A 154 28.98 14.14 13.27
C TYR A 154 29.47 14.99 14.45
N GLU A 155 29.43 14.48 15.68
CA GLU A 155 30.02 15.11 16.88
C GLU A 155 31.53 15.36 16.71
N ALA A 156 32.25 14.46 16.02
CA ALA A 156 33.65 14.69 15.65
C ALA A 156 33.80 15.81 14.63
N MET A 157 32.89 15.92 13.66
CA MET A 157 32.87 17.03 12.71
C MET A 157 32.57 18.37 13.40
N GLU A 158 31.71 18.39 14.42
CA GLU A 158 31.44 19.62 15.20
C GLU A 158 32.69 20.18 15.88
N ARG A 159 33.59 19.31 16.35
CA ARG A 159 34.89 19.74 16.92
C ARG A 159 35.77 20.45 15.90
N LEU A 160 35.62 20.16 14.59
CA LEU A 160 36.37 20.86 13.54
C LEU A 160 35.99 22.34 13.44
N VAL A 161 34.72 22.65 13.71
CA VAL A 161 34.23 24.03 13.77
C VAL A 161 34.83 24.75 14.98
N ASP A 162 34.85 24.08 16.15
CA ASP A 162 35.46 24.66 17.36
C ASP A 162 36.98 24.90 17.19
N GLN A 163 37.66 24.07 16.39
CA GLN A 163 39.08 24.21 16.03
C GLN A 163 39.34 25.29 14.96
N GLY A 164 38.31 25.85 14.34
CA GLY A 164 38.44 26.84 13.26
C GLY A 164 38.91 26.26 11.92
N LEU A 165 38.90 24.93 11.76
CA LEU A 165 39.29 24.25 10.52
C LEU A 165 38.18 24.35 9.45
N VAL A 166 36.92 24.45 9.89
CA VAL A 166 35.75 24.49 9.03
C VAL A 166 34.79 25.59 9.49
N ARG A 167 34.19 26.35 8.57
CA ARG A 167 33.20 27.39 8.91
C ARG A 167 31.79 26.87 9.09
N SER A 168 31.35 25.92 8.27
CA SER A 168 30.05 25.27 8.38
C SER A 168 30.09 23.78 8.09
N LEU A 169 29.12 23.06 8.64
CA LEU A 169 28.92 21.65 8.36
C LEU A 169 27.77 21.45 7.39
N GLY A 170 27.82 20.35 6.66
CA GLY A 170 26.70 19.86 5.86
C GLY A 170 26.66 18.34 5.84
N VAL A 171 25.71 17.82 5.10
CA VAL A 171 25.51 16.38 4.90
C VAL A 171 25.22 16.12 3.43
N SER A 172 25.53 14.92 2.96
CA SER A 172 25.23 14.50 1.60
C SER A 172 24.52 13.15 1.62
N ASN A 173 23.61 12.96 0.65
CA ASN A 173 22.89 11.71 0.43
C ASN A 173 22.02 11.19 1.61
N MET A 174 21.56 12.08 2.50
CA MET A 174 20.65 11.74 3.60
C MET A 174 19.17 11.95 3.25
N GLY A 175 18.31 11.05 3.71
CA GLY A 175 16.85 11.19 3.65
C GLY A 175 16.27 11.90 4.87
N ILE A 176 14.96 12.21 4.81
CA ILE A 176 14.24 12.96 5.87
C ILE A 176 14.40 12.29 7.25
N ARG A 177 14.30 10.96 7.34
CA ARG A 177 14.38 10.24 8.61
C ARG A 177 15.74 10.42 9.30
N THR A 178 16.82 10.12 8.59
CA THR A 178 18.20 10.25 9.10
C THR A 178 18.52 11.71 9.43
N LEU A 179 18.11 12.64 8.58
CA LEU A 179 18.34 14.07 8.81
C LEU A 179 17.55 14.59 10.01
N SER A 180 16.29 14.17 10.19
CA SER A 180 15.47 14.55 11.35
C SER A 180 16.06 14.06 12.66
N GLU A 181 16.60 12.83 12.69
CA GLU A 181 17.25 12.28 13.88
C GLU A 181 18.59 12.98 14.17
N LEU A 182 19.37 13.28 13.14
CA LEU A 182 20.59 14.07 13.29
C LEU A 182 20.28 15.45 13.90
N LEU A 183 19.24 16.12 13.41
CA LEU A 183 18.83 17.46 13.87
C LEU A 183 18.27 17.49 15.29
N SER A 184 17.83 16.35 15.83
CA SER A 184 17.32 16.24 17.20
C SER A 184 18.46 16.12 18.23
N ARG A 185 19.65 15.66 17.80
CA ARG A 185 20.79 15.36 18.66
C ARG A 185 22.00 16.28 18.45
N CYS A 186 22.18 16.86 17.26
CA CYS A 186 23.37 17.67 16.98
C CYS A 186 23.36 19.03 17.70
N ARG A 187 24.56 19.50 18.05
CA ARG A 187 24.79 20.84 18.63
C ARG A 187 24.94 21.89 17.53
N ILE A 188 25.65 21.57 16.45
CA ILE A 188 25.84 22.43 15.28
C ILE A 188 24.96 21.88 14.15
N ARG A 189 23.94 22.63 13.73
CA ARG A 189 23.04 22.18 12.67
C ARG A 189 23.76 22.16 11.31
N PRO A 190 23.55 21.14 10.46
CA PRO A 190 24.03 21.17 9.09
C PRO A 190 23.35 22.32 8.34
N THR A 191 24.14 23.06 7.58
CA THR A 191 23.67 24.22 6.79
C THR A 191 23.33 23.86 5.35
N VAL A 192 23.88 22.74 4.87
CA VAL A 192 23.74 22.26 3.49
C VAL A 192 23.39 20.77 3.48
N LEU A 193 22.45 20.41 2.63
CA LEU A 193 22.19 19.03 2.20
C LEU A 193 22.48 18.91 0.70
N GLU A 194 23.49 18.12 0.33
CA GLU A 194 23.74 17.77 -1.07
C GLU A 194 23.07 16.44 -1.44
N VAL A 195 22.21 16.43 -2.45
CA VAL A 195 21.51 15.23 -2.92
C VAL A 195 21.34 15.23 -4.43
N GLU A 196 21.27 14.03 -5.03
CA GLU A 196 20.88 13.87 -6.43
C GLU A 196 19.48 14.46 -6.67
N MET A 197 19.35 15.38 -7.63
CA MET A 197 18.05 15.96 -7.93
C MET A 197 17.94 16.43 -9.39
N HIS A 198 16.93 15.89 -10.06
CA HIS A 198 16.58 16.18 -11.46
C HIS A 198 15.08 15.89 -11.66
N PRO A 199 14.45 16.22 -12.80
CA PRO A 199 13.02 15.99 -13.05
C PRO A 199 12.52 14.56 -12.74
N TYR A 200 13.28 13.51 -13.07
CA TYR A 200 12.90 12.13 -12.68
C TYR A 200 12.98 11.87 -11.16
N LEU A 201 13.75 12.65 -10.40
CA LEU A 201 13.92 12.55 -8.94
C LEU A 201 13.72 13.92 -8.27
N ALA A 202 12.48 14.42 -8.31
CA ALA A 202 12.17 15.79 -7.92
C ALA A 202 12.13 16.07 -6.41
N GLN A 203 12.05 15.03 -5.57
CA GLN A 203 12.07 15.01 -4.10
C GLN A 203 11.35 16.21 -3.40
N PRO A 204 10.04 16.46 -3.67
CA PRO A 204 9.35 17.63 -3.13
C PRO A 204 9.26 17.64 -1.60
N LYS A 205 9.02 16.48 -0.96
CA LYS A 205 8.94 16.37 0.51
C LYS A 205 10.26 16.72 1.20
N LEU A 206 11.39 16.29 0.62
CA LEU A 206 12.72 16.57 1.16
C LEU A 206 13.03 18.07 1.08
N LEU A 207 12.66 18.72 -0.03
CA LEU A 207 12.83 20.16 -0.20
C LEU A 207 11.99 20.97 0.79
N GLU A 208 10.75 20.56 1.02
CA GLU A 208 9.88 21.20 2.00
C GLU A 208 10.45 21.08 3.41
N PHE A 209 10.85 19.88 3.81
CA PHE A 209 11.51 19.61 5.08
C PHE A 209 12.78 20.45 5.27
N CYS A 210 13.69 20.46 4.28
CA CYS A 210 14.93 21.25 4.37
C CYS A 210 14.63 22.76 4.47
N ARG A 211 13.59 23.25 3.79
CA ARG A 211 13.18 24.65 3.89
C ARG A 211 12.67 24.99 5.29
N GLU A 212 11.88 24.12 5.91
CA GLU A 212 11.39 24.31 7.29
C GLU A 212 12.55 24.31 8.30
N GLU A 213 13.54 23.45 8.07
CA GLU A 213 14.72 23.30 8.93
C GLU A 213 15.84 24.30 8.64
N ASN A 214 15.65 25.24 7.70
CA ASN A 214 16.66 26.20 7.23
C ASN A 214 17.96 25.55 6.71
N ILE A 215 17.85 24.42 6.03
CA ILE A 215 18.95 23.69 5.39
C ILE A 215 18.91 23.95 3.88
N HIS A 216 20.00 24.46 3.33
CA HIS A 216 20.08 24.74 1.90
C HIS A 216 20.32 23.47 1.10
N VAL A 217 19.54 23.25 0.03
CA VAL A 217 19.70 22.07 -0.82
C VAL A 217 20.58 22.36 -2.03
N VAL A 218 21.65 21.59 -2.15
CA VAL A 218 22.54 21.56 -3.33
C VAL A 218 22.18 20.34 -4.16
N ALA A 219 21.69 20.57 -5.38
CA ALA A 219 21.37 19.51 -6.32
C ALA A 219 22.62 19.05 -7.07
N ASN A 220 22.98 17.78 -6.86
CA ASN A 220 24.01 17.05 -7.58
C ASN A 220 23.39 16.38 -8.83
N SER A 221 24.18 16.26 -9.89
CA SER A 221 23.85 15.54 -11.14
C SER A 221 22.52 15.94 -11.80
N PRO A 222 22.25 17.24 -12.02
CA PRO A 222 20.99 17.69 -12.63
C PRO A 222 20.67 17.12 -14.02
N PRO A 223 21.66 16.87 -14.91
CA PRO A 223 21.40 16.18 -16.18
C PRO A 223 21.18 14.66 -16.04
N GLY A 224 21.36 14.10 -14.84
CA GLY A 224 21.55 12.67 -14.62
C GLY A 224 22.95 12.19 -15.02
N LYS A 225 23.45 11.14 -14.36
CA LYS A 225 24.66 10.41 -14.77
C LYS A 225 24.24 8.97 -15.06
N MET A 226 24.45 8.49 -16.29
CA MET A 226 24.23 7.08 -16.64
C MET A 226 25.51 6.27 -16.41
N ARG A 227 25.36 4.99 -16.11
CA ARG A 227 26.47 4.04 -15.98
C ARG A 227 26.58 3.26 -17.29
N ASP A 228 27.78 3.19 -17.87
CA ASP A 228 28.06 2.34 -19.02
C ASP A 228 27.70 0.87 -18.69
N GLY A 229 26.82 0.24 -19.48
CA GLY A 229 26.61 -1.22 -19.44
C GLY A 229 25.22 -1.77 -19.12
N TYR A 230 24.13 -0.98 -19.15
CA TYR A 230 22.75 -1.51 -19.07
C TYR A 230 22.07 -1.54 -20.44
N PRO A 231 21.37 -2.64 -20.82
CA PRO A 231 20.61 -2.69 -22.07
C PRO A 231 19.31 -1.85 -21.93
N ASN A 232 19.17 -0.82 -22.76
CA ASN A 232 18.11 0.22 -22.82
C ASN A 232 18.42 1.55 -22.09
N ASP A 233 19.43 2.26 -22.58
CA ASP A 233 19.84 3.59 -22.13
C ASP A 233 18.74 4.66 -22.30
N TYR A 234 18.17 5.15 -21.19
CA TYR A 234 17.32 6.35 -21.12
C TYR A 234 18.08 7.58 -20.58
N SER A 235 18.52 8.48 -21.45
CA SER A 235 19.13 9.75 -21.06
C SER A 235 18.05 10.82 -20.83
N LEU A 236 18.13 11.52 -19.69
CA LEU A 236 17.21 12.62 -19.38
C LEU A 236 17.34 13.77 -20.37
N LEU A 237 18.54 13.99 -20.92
CA LEU A 237 18.78 15.00 -21.95
C LEU A 237 18.00 14.72 -23.24
N ASP A 238 17.62 13.46 -23.47
CA ASP A 238 16.87 13.01 -24.64
C ASP A 238 15.37 12.86 -24.36
N ASP A 239 14.88 13.28 -23.18
CA ASP A 239 13.46 13.19 -22.85
C ASP A 239 12.60 14.10 -23.78
N PRO A 240 11.57 13.57 -24.46
CA PRO A 240 10.76 14.35 -25.40
C PRO A 240 10.04 15.55 -24.79
N VAL A 241 9.71 15.52 -23.49
CA VAL A 241 9.10 16.66 -22.79
C VAL A 241 10.16 17.74 -22.55
N LEU A 242 11.36 17.35 -22.13
CA LEU A 242 12.48 18.29 -21.96
C LEU A 242 12.86 18.95 -23.29
N LEU A 243 13.00 18.18 -24.36
CA LEU A 243 13.37 18.68 -25.69
C LEU A 243 12.32 19.67 -26.23
N ARG A 244 11.02 19.39 -26.02
CA ARG A 244 9.96 20.35 -26.39
C ARG A 244 10.03 21.64 -25.58
N ILE A 245 10.30 21.56 -24.28
CA ILE A 245 10.44 22.76 -23.44
C ILE A 245 11.70 23.56 -23.84
N ALA A 246 12.78 22.87 -24.20
CA ALA A 246 13.99 23.50 -24.74
C ALA A 246 13.68 24.28 -26.03
N GLU A 247 12.94 23.69 -26.96
CA GLU A 247 12.47 24.35 -28.19
C GLU A 247 11.55 25.54 -27.88
N GLU A 248 10.52 25.35 -27.04
CA GLU A 248 9.56 26.40 -26.65
C GLU A 248 10.21 27.58 -25.92
N SER A 249 11.28 27.34 -25.15
CA SER A 249 12.02 28.37 -24.42
C SER A 249 13.18 28.99 -25.22
N GLY A 250 13.54 28.42 -26.36
CA GLY A 250 14.72 28.81 -27.13
C GLY A 250 16.04 28.59 -26.39
N ARG A 251 16.09 27.59 -25.49
CA ARG A 251 17.24 27.27 -24.62
C ARG A 251 17.67 25.82 -24.81
N SER A 252 18.89 25.46 -24.43
CA SER A 252 19.33 24.06 -24.51
C SER A 252 18.71 23.20 -23.41
N ALA A 253 18.61 21.89 -23.63
CA ALA A 253 18.10 20.94 -22.64
C ALA A 253 18.86 21.03 -21.30
N SER A 254 20.18 21.20 -21.37
CA SER A 254 21.02 21.41 -20.17
C SER A 254 20.62 22.69 -19.42
N GLN A 255 20.47 23.81 -20.13
CA GLN A 255 20.06 25.08 -19.55
C GLN A 255 18.68 24.98 -18.87
N VAL A 256 17.73 24.27 -19.48
CA VAL A 256 16.38 24.02 -18.91
C VAL A 256 16.47 23.24 -17.59
N LEU A 257 17.27 22.17 -17.53
CA LEU A 257 17.43 21.38 -16.31
C LEU A 257 18.07 22.17 -15.17
N LEU A 258 19.12 22.94 -15.47
CA LEU A 258 19.78 23.82 -14.50
C LEU A 258 18.80 24.89 -14.00
N ARG A 259 18.03 25.51 -14.91
CA ARG A 259 17.08 26.56 -14.56
C ARG A 259 15.92 26.04 -13.71
N TRP A 260 15.40 24.85 -14.01
CA TRP A 260 14.40 24.16 -13.18
C TRP A 260 14.95 23.91 -11.76
N GLY A 261 16.24 23.57 -11.67
CA GLY A 261 17.07 23.56 -10.47
C GLY A 261 17.05 24.87 -9.66
N ILE A 262 17.34 25.97 -10.32
CA ILE A 262 17.49 27.25 -9.64
C ILE A 262 16.12 27.82 -9.22
N GLN A 263 15.09 27.69 -10.06
CA GLN A 263 13.75 28.26 -9.82
C GLN A 263 12.96 27.63 -8.67
N ARG A 264 13.28 26.41 -8.28
CA ARG A 264 12.71 25.75 -7.08
C ARG A 264 13.61 25.97 -5.85
N GLY A 265 14.56 26.91 -5.90
CA GLY A 265 15.34 27.39 -4.75
C GLY A 265 16.58 26.57 -4.42
N ARG A 266 17.21 25.89 -5.40
CA ARG A 266 18.39 25.04 -5.18
C ARG A 266 19.65 25.67 -5.76
N SER A 267 20.77 25.39 -5.11
CA SER A 267 22.09 25.55 -5.75
C SER A 267 22.38 24.33 -6.60
N ILE A 268 23.05 24.53 -7.73
CA ILE A 268 23.37 23.46 -8.65
C ILE A 268 24.87 23.22 -8.70
N THR A 269 25.31 22.00 -8.39
CA THR A 269 26.68 21.55 -8.65
C THR A 269 26.69 20.61 -9.83
N ARG A 270 27.45 20.97 -10.87
CA ARG A 270 27.60 20.16 -12.09
C ARG A 270 29.05 19.78 -12.31
N LYS A 271 29.25 18.52 -12.67
CA LYS A 271 30.48 18.04 -13.26
C LYS A 271 30.52 18.41 -14.74
N THR A 272 31.53 19.14 -15.19
CA THR A 272 31.77 19.37 -16.62
C THR A 272 33.25 19.67 -16.87
N LEU A 273 33.82 19.04 -17.89
CA LEU A 273 35.18 19.33 -18.37
C LEU A 273 35.16 20.21 -19.63
N SER A 274 33.97 20.43 -20.22
CA SER A 274 33.81 21.26 -21.41
C SER A 274 33.67 22.73 -21.03
N GLN A 275 34.62 23.56 -21.46
CA GLN A 275 34.58 25.01 -21.30
C GLN A 275 33.43 25.63 -22.10
N SER A 276 33.16 25.15 -23.32
CA SER A 276 32.05 25.65 -24.14
C SER A 276 30.69 25.45 -23.46
N LEU A 277 30.46 24.31 -22.79
CA LEU A 277 29.24 24.09 -22.01
C LEU A 277 29.19 24.98 -20.77
N MET A 278 30.32 25.29 -20.12
CA MET A 278 30.33 26.26 -19.02
C MET A 278 29.94 27.64 -19.51
N ASP A 279 30.50 28.06 -20.65
CA ASP A 279 30.25 29.35 -21.27
C ASP A 279 28.80 29.49 -21.74
N GLU A 280 28.24 28.43 -22.33
CA GLU A 280 26.82 28.36 -22.73
C GLU A 280 25.86 28.52 -21.53
N ASN A 281 26.23 28.05 -20.35
CA ASN A 281 25.37 28.11 -19.17
C ASN A 281 25.49 29.42 -18.36
N LYS A 282 26.32 30.38 -18.79
CA LYS A 282 26.57 31.64 -18.06
C LYS A 282 25.31 32.48 -17.89
N ASP A 283 24.42 32.47 -18.87
CA ASP A 283 23.19 33.27 -18.92
C ASP A 283 21.98 32.55 -18.31
N VAL A 284 22.16 31.38 -17.67
CA VAL A 284 21.05 30.61 -17.06
C VAL A 284 20.27 31.38 -15.99
N LEU A 285 20.86 32.45 -15.45
CA LEU A 285 20.22 33.33 -14.47
C LEU A 285 19.30 34.39 -15.12
N ASP A 286 19.51 34.72 -16.40
CA ASP A 286 18.93 35.89 -17.07
C ASP A 286 17.51 35.68 -17.62
N TRP A 287 16.98 34.47 -17.53
CA TRP A 287 15.66 34.09 -18.06
C TRP A 287 14.96 33.11 -17.13
N CYS A 288 13.65 32.87 -17.29
CA CYS A 288 12.90 31.92 -16.47
C CYS A 288 12.00 30.99 -17.28
N LEU A 289 11.86 29.75 -16.81
CA LEU A 289 10.83 28.81 -17.21
C LEU A 289 9.45 29.30 -16.78
N SER A 290 8.47 29.17 -17.68
CA SER A 290 7.07 29.49 -17.42
C SER A 290 6.46 28.53 -16.39
N ARG A 291 5.29 28.87 -15.83
CA ARG A 291 4.57 27.96 -14.92
C ARG A 291 4.19 26.65 -15.60
N ASP A 292 3.86 26.69 -16.89
CA ASP A 292 3.55 25.50 -17.68
C ASP A 292 4.78 24.59 -17.83
N HIS A 293 5.94 25.18 -18.20
CA HIS A 293 7.19 24.43 -18.33
C HIS A 293 7.57 23.76 -17.00
N MET A 294 7.47 24.49 -15.89
CA MET A 294 7.75 23.93 -14.55
C MET A 294 6.82 22.77 -14.22
N SER A 295 5.51 22.90 -14.47
CA SER A 295 4.52 21.84 -14.21
C SER A 295 4.78 20.59 -15.05
N ARG A 296 5.17 20.74 -16.32
CA ARG A 296 5.49 19.61 -17.20
C ARG A 296 6.77 18.90 -16.78
N LEU A 297 7.79 19.64 -16.33
CA LEU A 297 9.02 19.05 -15.79
C LEU A 297 8.78 18.35 -14.45
N ASP A 298 7.96 18.94 -13.57
CA ASP A 298 7.61 18.30 -12.28
C ASP A 298 6.79 17.01 -12.49
N ALA A 299 5.98 16.94 -13.55
CA ALA A 299 5.22 15.76 -13.93
C ALA A 299 6.10 14.61 -14.48
N LEU A 300 7.39 14.86 -14.79
CA LEU A 300 8.34 13.80 -15.16
C LEU A 300 8.82 12.97 -13.95
N GLY A 301 8.38 13.27 -12.73
CA GLY A 301 8.78 12.55 -11.53
C GLY A 301 8.54 11.04 -11.63
N LYS A 302 9.63 10.25 -11.60
CA LYS A 302 9.62 8.77 -11.61
C LYS A 302 10.12 8.16 -10.31
N GLY A 303 10.78 8.94 -9.45
CA GLY A 303 11.48 8.44 -8.26
C GLY A 303 12.81 7.74 -8.59
N TRP A 304 13.33 7.89 -9.81
CA TRP A 304 14.52 7.18 -10.28
C TRP A 304 15.80 7.89 -9.86
N ARG A 305 16.67 7.18 -9.14
CA ARG A 305 18.08 7.57 -8.98
C ARG A 305 18.85 7.12 -10.21
N LEU A 306 19.53 8.04 -10.86
CA LEU A 306 20.43 7.77 -11.98
C LEU A 306 21.85 7.51 -11.44
N THR A 307 22.18 8.04 -10.28
CA THR A 307 23.42 7.72 -9.56
C THR A 307 23.22 6.52 -8.62
N SER A 308 23.95 5.42 -8.84
CA SER A 308 23.95 4.24 -7.97
C SER A 308 25.35 4.00 -7.39
N PHE A 309 25.44 3.90 -6.06
CA PHE A 309 26.65 3.52 -5.32
C PHE A 309 26.47 2.15 -4.67
N CYS A 310 27.47 1.26 -4.79
CA CYS A 310 27.39 -0.15 -4.42
C CYS A 310 27.40 -0.45 -2.90
N PHE A 311 27.29 0.54 -2.00
CA PHE A 311 27.38 0.32 -0.55
C PHE A 311 26.12 -0.28 0.08
N PHE A 312 24.95 0.03 -0.46
CA PHE A 312 23.68 -0.48 0.03
C PHE A 312 23.20 -1.62 -0.86
N PRO A 313 23.06 -2.86 -0.37
CA PRO A 313 22.33 -3.89 -1.08
C PRO A 313 20.86 -3.44 -1.19
N GLY A 314 20.52 -2.84 -2.34
CA GLY A 314 19.25 -2.17 -2.61
C GLY A 314 19.38 -0.92 -3.50
N SER A 315 20.57 -0.32 -3.62
CA SER A 315 20.79 0.80 -4.55
C SER A 315 20.89 0.36 -6.03
N ARG A 316 21.15 -0.94 -6.27
CA ARG A 316 21.02 -1.55 -7.61
C ARG A 316 19.57 -1.62 -8.09
N ASP A 317 18.59 -1.46 -7.19
CA ASP A 317 17.19 -1.79 -7.51
C ASP A 317 16.33 -0.63 -7.99
N THR A 318 16.81 0.62 -7.94
CA THR A 318 16.05 1.74 -8.50
C THR A 318 16.10 1.79 -10.03
N ALA A 319 17.13 1.19 -10.67
CA ALA A 319 17.17 1.00 -12.13
C ALA A 319 16.61 -0.38 -12.57
N SER A 320 16.69 -1.41 -11.71
CA SER A 320 16.07 -2.72 -12.00
C SER A 320 14.54 -2.67 -11.95
N SER A 321 13.95 -1.73 -11.18
CA SER A 321 12.50 -1.51 -11.18
C SER A 321 11.94 -0.92 -12.49
N ALA A 322 12.79 -0.33 -13.35
CA ALA A 322 12.38 0.27 -14.63
C ALA A 322 12.61 -0.66 -15.84
N SER A 323 13.48 -1.65 -15.72
CA SER A 323 13.56 -2.81 -16.62
C SER A 323 12.58 -3.91 -16.25
N ALA A 324 11.80 -3.75 -15.17
CA ALA A 324 10.64 -4.59 -14.87
C ALA A 324 9.45 -4.28 -15.80
N LYS A 325 9.70 -4.22 -17.12
CA LYS A 325 8.71 -4.75 -18.04
C LYS A 325 8.88 -6.27 -18.01
N ASP A 326 8.04 -6.88 -17.17
CA ASP A 326 7.70 -8.30 -17.12
C ASP A 326 8.53 -9.23 -16.23
N ASP A 327 8.83 -8.80 -14.99
CA ASP A 327 8.94 -9.76 -13.87
C ASP A 327 7.93 -9.39 -12.80
N ARG A 328 6.65 -9.66 -13.09
CA ARG A 328 5.60 -9.69 -12.08
C ARG A 328 5.97 -10.78 -11.07
N GLY A 329 6.74 -10.44 -10.03
CA GLY A 329 7.32 -11.35 -9.03
C GLY A 329 6.80 -12.78 -9.15
N VAL A 330 7.60 -13.66 -9.76
CA VAL A 330 7.13 -14.95 -10.26
C VAL A 330 6.43 -15.72 -9.15
N LEU A 331 5.12 -15.87 -9.29
CA LEU A 331 4.32 -16.63 -8.35
C LEU A 331 4.72 -18.11 -8.50
N LYS A 332 5.41 -18.65 -7.50
CA LYS A 332 5.84 -20.05 -7.54
C LYS A 332 4.65 -20.99 -7.35
N TRP A 333 4.82 -22.24 -7.75
CA TRP A 333 3.79 -23.29 -7.64
C TRP A 333 3.23 -23.43 -6.23
N LEU A 334 4.06 -23.28 -5.19
CA LEU A 334 3.62 -23.35 -3.80
C LEU A 334 2.59 -22.27 -3.46
N ALA A 335 2.79 -21.04 -3.95
CA ALA A 335 1.84 -19.95 -3.73
C ALA A 335 0.51 -20.22 -4.46
N ILE A 336 0.56 -20.70 -5.70
CA ILE A 336 -0.63 -21.08 -6.48
C ILE A 336 -1.41 -22.21 -5.79
N GLU A 337 -0.71 -23.27 -5.36
CA GLU A 337 -1.32 -24.40 -4.62
C GLU A 337 -1.98 -23.93 -3.32
N SER A 338 -1.33 -23.01 -2.61
CA SER A 338 -1.83 -22.46 -1.35
C SER A 338 -3.09 -21.61 -1.55
N VAL A 339 -3.08 -20.73 -2.56
CA VAL A 339 -4.25 -19.93 -2.96
C VAL A 339 -5.38 -20.84 -3.42
N ALA A 340 -5.09 -21.86 -4.23
CA ALA A 340 -6.09 -22.82 -4.70
C ALA A 340 -6.73 -23.58 -3.53
N THR A 341 -5.92 -24.03 -2.58
CA THR A 341 -6.40 -24.71 -1.36
C THR A 341 -7.39 -23.85 -0.60
N VAL A 342 -7.01 -22.60 -0.30
CA VAL A 342 -7.88 -21.68 0.44
C VAL A 342 -9.12 -21.28 -0.37
N SER A 343 -9.01 -21.21 -1.69
CA SER A 343 -10.12 -20.95 -2.60
C SER A 343 -11.11 -22.12 -2.66
N ILE A 344 -10.66 -23.38 -2.54
CA ILE A 344 -11.57 -24.54 -2.40
C ILE A 344 -12.36 -24.42 -1.10
N PHE A 345 -11.74 -23.99 0.01
CA PHE A 345 -12.50 -23.73 1.24
C PHE A 345 -13.55 -22.64 1.04
N ALA A 346 -13.20 -21.55 0.36
CA ALA A 346 -14.15 -20.50 -0.01
C ALA A 346 -15.35 -21.05 -0.80
N ALA A 347 -15.10 -21.95 -1.76
CA ALA A 347 -16.15 -22.62 -2.52
C ALA A 347 -17.02 -23.52 -1.64
N ILE A 348 -16.45 -24.21 -0.65
CA ILE A 348 -17.22 -24.98 0.34
C ILE A 348 -18.13 -24.06 1.16
N LEU A 349 -17.63 -22.90 1.61
CA LEU A 349 -18.43 -21.91 2.33
C LEU A 349 -19.57 -21.37 1.46
N GLY A 350 -19.29 -21.05 0.20
CA GLY A 350 -20.30 -20.65 -0.76
C GLY A 350 -21.35 -21.72 -1.02
N TYR A 351 -20.91 -22.98 -1.11
CA TYR A 351 -21.81 -24.12 -1.27
C TYR A 351 -22.79 -24.23 -0.12
N ASP A 352 -22.36 -24.05 1.13
CA ASP A 352 -23.27 -24.04 2.29
C ASP A 352 -24.39 -23.00 2.14
N ILE A 353 -24.06 -21.79 1.70
CA ILE A 353 -25.03 -20.72 1.47
C ILE A 353 -26.04 -21.13 0.38
N GLY A 354 -25.54 -21.56 -0.78
CA GLY A 354 -26.40 -21.91 -1.91
C GLY A 354 -27.24 -23.17 -1.67
N VAL A 355 -26.67 -24.18 -1.03
CA VAL A 355 -27.33 -25.47 -0.81
C VAL A 355 -28.49 -25.35 0.18
N MET A 356 -28.35 -24.50 1.20
CA MET A 356 -29.39 -24.28 2.21
C MET A 356 -30.72 -23.78 1.59
N SER A 357 -30.71 -23.11 0.44
CA SER A 357 -31.93 -22.62 -0.19
C SER A 357 -32.96 -23.70 -0.56
N GLY A 358 -32.50 -24.84 -1.08
CA GLY A 358 -33.34 -26.00 -1.38
C GLY A 358 -33.34 -27.03 -0.26
N ALA A 359 -32.20 -27.24 0.40
CA ALA A 359 -32.08 -28.19 1.51
C ALA A 359 -32.99 -27.82 2.69
N LEU A 360 -33.19 -26.52 2.97
CA LEU A 360 -34.10 -26.06 4.03
C LEU A 360 -35.55 -26.46 3.77
N LEU A 361 -36.02 -26.43 2.52
CA LEU A 361 -37.38 -26.86 2.18
C LEU A 361 -37.59 -28.35 2.49
N ALA A 362 -36.65 -29.19 2.04
CA ALA A 362 -36.65 -30.62 2.30
C ALA A 362 -36.55 -30.93 3.80
N MET A 363 -35.62 -30.27 4.49
CA MET A 363 -35.39 -30.43 5.93
C MET A 363 -36.60 -29.99 6.74
N SER A 364 -37.27 -28.91 6.33
CA SER A 364 -38.49 -28.42 7.00
C SER A 364 -39.64 -29.41 6.89
N ARG A 365 -39.80 -30.10 5.75
CA ARG A 365 -40.85 -31.13 5.57
C ARG A 365 -40.53 -32.43 6.31
N ASP A 366 -39.25 -32.83 6.33
CA ASP A 366 -38.80 -34.06 6.99
C ASP A 366 -38.82 -33.97 8.52
N LEU A 367 -38.43 -32.82 9.08
CA LEU A 367 -38.32 -32.61 10.54
C LEU A 367 -39.47 -31.79 11.14
N ASP A 368 -40.47 -31.43 10.34
CA ASP A 368 -41.61 -30.58 10.71
C ASP A 368 -41.17 -29.26 11.38
N LEU A 369 -40.26 -28.54 10.71
CA LEU A 369 -39.70 -27.29 11.23
C LEU A 369 -40.69 -26.14 11.09
N SER A 370 -41.01 -25.49 12.20
CA SER A 370 -41.72 -24.22 12.22
C SER A 370 -40.93 -23.09 11.55
N THR A 371 -41.61 -22.01 11.15
CA THR A 371 -41.00 -20.87 10.46
C THR A 371 -39.83 -20.26 11.23
N TRP A 372 -39.96 -20.05 12.54
CA TRP A 372 -38.89 -19.49 13.36
C TRP A 372 -37.71 -20.46 13.52
N GLN A 373 -37.96 -21.77 13.48
CA GLN A 373 -36.88 -22.78 13.48
C GLN A 373 -36.10 -22.76 12.17
N GLN A 374 -36.79 -22.63 11.03
CA GLN A 374 -36.14 -22.47 9.72
C GLN A 374 -35.25 -21.22 9.70
N GLU A 375 -35.78 -20.11 10.21
CA GLU A 375 -35.05 -18.84 10.33
C GLU A 375 -33.77 -18.99 11.17
N ILE A 376 -33.87 -19.61 12.34
CA ILE A 376 -32.70 -19.85 13.20
C ILE A 376 -31.68 -20.78 12.53
N VAL A 377 -32.12 -21.88 11.90
CA VAL A 377 -31.22 -22.83 11.21
C VAL A 377 -30.36 -22.12 10.16
N VAL A 378 -30.93 -21.18 9.44
CA VAL A 378 -30.22 -20.39 8.43
C VAL A 378 -29.27 -19.40 9.10
N GLY A 379 -29.78 -18.45 9.90
CA GLY A 379 -28.98 -17.30 10.31
C GLY A 379 -28.15 -17.47 11.60
N CYS A 380 -28.35 -18.52 12.40
CA CYS A 380 -27.50 -18.75 13.59
C CYS A 380 -26.01 -18.91 13.22
N LEU A 381 -25.73 -19.45 12.03
CA LEU A 381 -24.37 -19.64 11.52
C LEU A 381 -23.62 -18.31 11.41
N ASP A 382 -24.30 -17.24 10.96
CA ASP A 382 -23.71 -15.91 10.82
C ASP A 382 -23.34 -15.28 12.17
N PHE A 383 -24.15 -15.50 13.22
CA PHE A 383 -23.82 -15.03 14.57
C PHE A 383 -22.58 -15.71 15.13
N VAL A 384 -22.43 -17.02 14.91
CA VAL A 384 -21.21 -17.75 15.29
C VAL A 384 -20.02 -17.29 14.44
N SER A 385 -20.26 -17.05 13.15
CA SER A 385 -19.24 -16.52 12.23
C SER A 385 -18.71 -15.16 12.69
N ALA A 386 -19.58 -14.28 13.22
CA ALA A 386 -19.19 -13.00 13.80
C ALA A 386 -18.21 -13.15 14.98
N ALA A 387 -18.45 -14.13 15.87
CA ALA A 387 -17.53 -14.43 16.96
C ALA A 387 -16.17 -14.93 16.41
N GLY A 388 -16.20 -15.75 15.36
CA GLY A 388 -15.00 -16.18 14.63
C GLY A 388 -14.23 -15.02 13.98
N ALA A 389 -14.91 -14.00 13.45
CA ALA A 389 -14.28 -12.82 12.87
C ALA A 389 -13.53 -11.95 13.91
N ILE A 390 -14.05 -11.86 15.14
CA ILE A 390 -13.41 -11.13 16.25
C ILE A 390 -12.27 -11.96 16.84
N GLY A 391 -12.49 -13.27 17.06
CA GLY A 391 -11.52 -14.17 17.71
C GLY A 391 -10.41 -14.67 16.78
N GLY A 392 -10.64 -14.70 15.46
CA GLY A 392 -9.73 -15.27 14.47
C GLY A 392 -8.37 -14.58 14.43
N GLY A 393 -8.32 -13.27 14.65
CA GLY A 393 -7.07 -12.53 14.74
C GLY A 393 -6.20 -12.93 15.94
N ALA A 394 -6.82 -13.14 17.11
CA ALA A 394 -6.10 -13.59 18.31
C ALA A 394 -5.61 -15.03 18.18
N LEU A 395 -6.42 -15.90 17.55
CA LEU A 395 -6.04 -17.27 17.25
C LEU A 395 -4.84 -17.32 16.28
N TYR A 396 -4.87 -16.51 15.22
CA TYR A 396 -3.76 -16.36 14.27
C TYR A 396 -2.47 -15.95 14.97
N VAL A 397 -2.49 -14.88 15.78
CA VAL A 397 -1.29 -14.40 16.47
C VAL A 397 -0.66 -15.50 17.32
N ASN A 398 -1.46 -16.26 18.06
CA ASN A 398 -0.96 -17.26 19.01
C ASN A 398 -0.62 -18.62 18.38
N HIS A 399 -1.26 -19.01 17.27
CA HIS A 399 -1.19 -20.38 16.74
C HIS A 399 -0.76 -20.47 15.27
N GLY A 400 -0.59 -19.36 14.56
CA GLY A 400 -0.30 -19.34 13.12
C GLY A 400 -1.52 -19.67 12.25
N MET A 401 -1.49 -19.31 10.97
CA MET A 401 -2.63 -19.44 10.06
C MET A 401 -2.95 -20.87 9.69
N VAL A 402 -1.94 -21.71 9.44
CA VAL A 402 -2.17 -23.08 8.94
C VAL A 402 -2.94 -23.91 9.98
N ARG A 403 -2.64 -23.72 11.27
CA ARG A 403 -3.37 -24.39 12.37
C ARG A 403 -4.81 -23.89 12.45
N CYS A 404 -5.04 -22.60 12.25
CA CYS A 404 -6.37 -22.03 12.27
C CYS A 404 -7.22 -22.49 11.07
N VAL A 405 -6.65 -22.58 9.86
CA VAL A 405 -7.31 -23.17 8.69
C VAL A 405 -7.67 -24.64 8.95
N ARG A 406 -6.79 -25.40 9.58
CA ARG A 406 -7.07 -26.80 9.97
C ARG A 406 -8.25 -26.89 10.94
N LEU A 407 -8.28 -26.04 11.96
CA LEU A 407 -9.39 -25.97 12.92
C LEU A 407 -10.70 -25.58 12.22
N ALA A 408 -10.64 -24.64 11.27
CA ALA A 408 -11.80 -24.19 10.50
C ALA A 408 -12.43 -25.35 9.70
N ILE A 409 -11.59 -26.09 8.98
CA ILE A 409 -11.98 -27.26 8.17
C ILE A 409 -12.58 -28.36 9.04
N LEU A 410 -11.94 -28.69 10.18
CA LEU A 410 -12.44 -29.72 11.10
C LEU A 410 -13.77 -29.36 11.73
N SER A 411 -13.92 -28.10 12.17
CA SER A 411 -15.16 -27.61 12.77
C SER A 411 -16.30 -27.59 11.75
N TYR A 412 -16.02 -27.16 10.52
CA TYR A 412 -16.98 -27.21 9.42
C TYR A 412 -17.42 -28.65 9.11
N ALA A 413 -16.45 -29.57 8.96
CA ALA A 413 -16.73 -30.98 8.68
C ALA A 413 -17.59 -31.62 9.78
N ALA A 414 -17.23 -31.39 11.05
CA ALA A 414 -17.98 -31.88 12.19
C ALA A 414 -19.43 -31.34 12.19
N GLY A 415 -19.60 -30.05 11.93
CA GLY A 415 -20.92 -29.42 11.81
C GLY A 415 -21.79 -30.09 10.74
N MET A 416 -21.25 -30.28 9.53
CA MET A 416 -22.00 -30.90 8.42
C MET A 416 -22.35 -32.36 8.69
N ILE A 417 -21.46 -33.13 9.34
CA ILE A 417 -21.75 -34.51 9.75
C ILE A 417 -22.88 -34.53 10.79
N ILE A 418 -22.84 -33.63 11.78
CA ILE A 418 -23.90 -33.52 12.79
C ILE A 418 -25.25 -33.18 12.13
N VAL A 419 -25.28 -32.19 11.24
CA VAL A 419 -26.50 -31.82 10.49
C VAL A 419 -26.99 -33.03 9.69
N ALA A 420 -26.16 -33.65 8.87
CA ALA A 420 -26.55 -34.80 8.05
C ALA A 420 -27.02 -36.01 8.87
N ALA A 421 -26.54 -36.17 10.10
CA ALA A 421 -26.96 -37.23 11.03
C ALA A 421 -28.17 -36.85 11.90
N SER A 422 -28.73 -35.64 11.75
CA SER A 422 -29.78 -35.13 12.64
C SER A 422 -31.15 -35.76 12.40
N PHE A 423 -31.93 -35.92 13.46
CA PHE A 423 -33.34 -36.36 13.47
C PHE A 423 -34.24 -35.37 14.21
N SER A 424 -33.69 -34.22 14.64
CA SER A 424 -34.44 -33.19 15.36
C SER A 424 -33.84 -31.81 15.10
N TYR A 425 -34.67 -30.77 15.27
CA TYR A 425 -34.26 -29.38 15.19
C TYR A 425 -33.02 -29.06 16.06
N VAL A 426 -32.97 -29.56 17.30
CA VAL A 426 -31.88 -29.26 18.24
C VAL A 426 -30.54 -29.78 17.72
N GLN A 427 -30.52 -30.96 17.11
CA GLN A 427 -29.30 -31.52 16.52
C GLN A 427 -28.84 -30.71 15.30
N VAL A 428 -29.78 -30.30 14.43
CA VAL A 428 -29.47 -29.40 13.30
C VAL A 428 -28.89 -28.10 13.82
N PHE A 429 -29.52 -27.47 14.82
CA PHE A 429 -29.04 -26.25 15.44
C PHE A 429 -27.62 -26.40 15.98
N ILE A 430 -27.34 -27.45 16.76
CA ILE A 430 -25.98 -27.74 17.26
C ILE A 430 -25.00 -27.90 16.10
N GLY A 431 -25.36 -28.63 15.06
CA GLY A 431 -24.53 -28.82 13.88
C GLY A 431 -24.22 -27.50 13.16
N ARG A 432 -25.19 -26.59 13.04
CA ARG A 432 -25.00 -25.25 12.47
C ARG A 432 -24.10 -24.37 13.34
N ILE A 433 -24.20 -24.46 14.68
CA ILE A 433 -23.31 -23.75 15.59
C ILE A 433 -21.86 -24.25 15.43
N VAL A 434 -21.65 -25.58 15.44
CA VAL A 434 -20.30 -26.18 15.28
C VAL A 434 -19.72 -25.84 13.91
N GLY A 435 -20.53 -25.96 12.85
CA GLY A 435 -20.11 -25.59 11.49
C GLY A 435 -19.79 -24.10 11.36
N GLY A 436 -20.57 -23.25 12.03
CA GLY A 436 -20.40 -21.79 12.03
C GLY A 436 -19.08 -21.32 12.63
N ILE A 437 -18.50 -22.07 13.58
CA ILE A 437 -17.13 -21.81 14.06
C ILE A 437 -16.14 -21.94 12.90
N GLY A 438 -16.29 -23.01 12.11
CA GLY A 438 -15.47 -23.25 10.93
C GLY A 438 -15.62 -22.16 9.87
N VAL A 439 -16.86 -21.76 9.60
CA VAL A 439 -17.15 -20.66 8.65
C VAL A 439 -16.56 -19.34 9.12
N GLY A 440 -16.70 -18.99 10.40
CA GLY A 440 -16.17 -17.76 10.99
C GLY A 440 -14.65 -17.66 10.91
N LEU A 441 -13.96 -18.73 11.30
CA LEU A 441 -12.50 -18.79 11.19
C LEU A 441 -12.04 -18.71 9.73
N GLY A 442 -12.76 -19.38 8.82
CA GLY A 442 -12.53 -19.30 7.39
C GLY A 442 -12.55 -17.88 6.85
N PHE A 443 -13.65 -17.17 7.07
CA PHE A 443 -13.81 -15.80 6.61
C PHE A 443 -12.74 -14.85 7.16
N ALA A 444 -12.31 -15.05 8.41
CA ALA A 444 -11.31 -14.20 9.04
C ALA A 444 -9.89 -14.45 8.51
N ILE A 445 -9.51 -15.71 8.31
CA ILE A 445 -8.11 -16.11 8.11
C ILE A 445 -7.77 -16.30 6.64
N CYS A 446 -8.66 -16.88 5.85
CA CYS A 446 -8.39 -17.26 4.47
C CYS A 446 -7.99 -16.10 3.54
N PRO A 447 -8.74 -14.99 3.44
CA PRO A 447 -8.34 -13.88 2.58
C PRO A 447 -7.06 -13.20 3.07
N GLN A 448 -6.86 -13.14 4.40
CA GLN A 448 -5.63 -12.60 5.00
C GLN A 448 -4.42 -13.48 4.70
N TYR A 449 -4.58 -14.81 4.73
CA TYR A 449 -3.53 -15.76 4.37
C TYR A 449 -3.08 -15.57 2.93
N ILE A 450 -4.02 -15.46 1.99
CA ILE A 450 -3.71 -15.17 0.58
C ILE A 450 -2.94 -13.86 0.47
N ALA A 451 -3.34 -12.82 1.21
CA ALA A 451 -2.67 -11.53 1.19
C ALA A 451 -1.21 -11.58 1.71
N GLU A 452 -0.92 -12.46 2.67
CA GLU A 452 0.41 -12.59 3.30
C GLU A 452 1.38 -13.51 2.55
N ILE A 453 0.88 -14.49 1.78
CA ILE A 453 1.73 -15.38 0.97
C ILE A 453 1.97 -14.87 -0.45
N CYS A 454 1.11 -13.97 -0.95
CA CYS A 454 1.21 -13.45 -2.30
C CYS A 454 2.06 -12.18 -2.38
N PRO A 455 2.95 -12.07 -3.40
CA PRO A 455 3.70 -10.84 -3.64
C PRO A 455 2.75 -9.67 -3.97
N PRO A 456 3.13 -8.42 -3.67
CA PRO A 456 2.26 -7.25 -3.83
C PRO A 456 1.61 -7.13 -5.22
N ALA A 457 2.34 -7.48 -6.29
CA ALA A 457 1.85 -7.41 -7.67
C ALA A 457 0.68 -8.34 -7.98
N TRP A 458 0.61 -9.52 -7.34
CA TRP A 458 -0.43 -10.52 -7.58
C TRP A 458 -1.50 -10.55 -6.48
N ARG A 459 -1.25 -9.89 -5.35
CA ARG A 459 -2.08 -9.92 -4.14
C ARG A 459 -3.56 -9.65 -4.43
N GLY A 460 -3.86 -8.58 -5.16
CA GLY A 460 -5.26 -8.20 -5.47
C GLY A 460 -6.01 -9.31 -6.20
N ILE A 461 -5.45 -9.79 -7.32
CA ILE A 461 -6.05 -10.84 -8.15
C ILE A 461 -6.22 -12.14 -7.35
N MET A 462 -5.21 -12.52 -6.56
CA MET A 462 -5.25 -13.77 -5.77
C MET A 462 -6.28 -13.70 -4.65
N VAL A 463 -6.43 -12.55 -3.99
CA VAL A 463 -7.49 -12.35 -2.99
C VAL A 463 -8.86 -12.40 -3.67
N SER A 464 -9.03 -11.83 -4.87
CA SER A 464 -10.28 -11.93 -5.63
C SER A 464 -10.66 -13.38 -5.98
N CYS A 465 -9.71 -14.30 -6.13
CA CYS A 465 -10.01 -15.73 -6.33
C CYS A 465 -10.83 -16.32 -5.19
N PHE A 466 -10.61 -15.88 -3.94
CA PHE A 466 -11.40 -16.32 -2.79
C PHE A 466 -12.89 -16.00 -2.97
N GLU A 467 -13.22 -14.77 -3.34
CA GLU A 467 -14.61 -14.32 -3.50
C GLU A 467 -15.28 -14.93 -4.75
N ILE A 468 -14.52 -15.07 -5.84
CA ILE A 468 -15.00 -15.76 -7.05
C ILE A 468 -15.30 -17.23 -6.73
N SER A 469 -14.41 -17.92 -6.02
CA SER A 469 -14.62 -19.32 -5.62
C SER A 469 -15.80 -19.49 -4.68
N MET A 470 -16.03 -18.56 -3.76
CA MET A 470 -17.23 -18.56 -2.93
C MET A 470 -18.52 -18.46 -3.76
N ASN A 471 -18.57 -17.59 -4.77
CA ASN A 471 -19.75 -17.50 -5.65
C ASN A 471 -19.89 -18.72 -6.56
N LEU A 472 -18.78 -19.33 -7.02
CA LEU A 472 -18.81 -20.61 -7.71
C LEU A 472 -19.43 -21.70 -6.82
N GLY A 473 -19.02 -21.76 -5.56
CA GLY A 473 -19.60 -22.63 -4.53
C GLY A 473 -21.10 -22.45 -4.38
N LEU A 474 -21.56 -21.20 -4.24
CA LEU A 474 -22.98 -20.85 -4.14
C LEU A 474 -23.77 -21.35 -5.35
N CYS A 475 -23.26 -21.12 -6.56
CA CYS A 475 -23.87 -21.64 -7.77
C CYS A 475 -23.90 -23.18 -7.79
N SER A 476 -22.82 -23.84 -7.36
CA SER A 476 -22.79 -25.30 -7.23
C SER A 476 -23.81 -25.83 -6.22
N GLY A 477 -24.07 -25.10 -5.13
CA GLY A 477 -25.12 -25.43 -4.15
C GLY A 477 -26.52 -25.42 -4.76
N TYR A 478 -26.85 -24.39 -5.54
CA TYR A 478 -28.14 -24.36 -6.28
C TYR A 478 -28.25 -25.45 -7.33
N VAL A 479 -27.17 -25.73 -8.07
CA VAL A 479 -27.15 -26.83 -9.05
C VAL A 479 -27.30 -28.18 -8.37
N ALA A 480 -26.69 -28.39 -7.19
CA ALA A 480 -26.83 -29.62 -6.42
C ALA A 480 -28.28 -29.82 -5.94
N ASN A 481 -28.94 -28.75 -5.49
CA ASN A 481 -30.37 -28.80 -5.15
C ASN A 481 -31.23 -29.28 -6.33
N LEU A 482 -30.99 -28.74 -7.53
CA LEU A 482 -31.69 -29.16 -8.75
C LEU A 482 -31.36 -30.61 -9.14
N ALA A 483 -30.09 -31.01 -9.05
CA ALA A 483 -29.63 -32.33 -9.46
C ALA A 483 -30.19 -33.46 -8.56
N LEU A 484 -30.44 -33.19 -7.29
CA LEU A 484 -30.93 -34.15 -6.31
C LEU A 484 -32.42 -33.99 -5.96
N GLU A 485 -33.15 -33.15 -6.70
CA GLU A 485 -34.56 -32.83 -6.40
C GLU A 485 -35.49 -34.04 -6.42
N THR A 486 -35.16 -35.08 -7.20
CA THR A 486 -35.99 -36.27 -7.38
C THR A 486 -35.88 -37.27 -6.23
N LEU A 487 -34.91 -37.08 -5.33
CA LEU A 487 -34.73 -37.92 -4.15
C LEU A 487 -35.75 -37.58 -3.06
N ALA A 488 -36.10 -38.56 -2.24
CA ALA A 488 -36.95 -38.35 -1.07
C ALA A 488 -36.32 -37.33 -0.11
N ASP A 489 -37.16 -36.49 0.51
CA ASP A 489 -36.71 -35.34 1.33
C ASP A 489 -35.64 -35.73 2.35
N SER A 490 -35.87 -36.79 3.15
CA SER A 490 -34.92 -37.23 4.18
C SER A 490 -33.54 -37.60 3.63
N THR A 491 -33.48 -38.23 2.46
CA THR A 491 -32.21 -38.59 1.81
C THR A 491 -31.58 -37.38 1.14
N ARG A 492 -32.41 -36.53 0.52
CA ARG A 492 -32.00 -35.36 -0.26
C ARG A 492 -31.18 -34.37 0.56
N TRP A 493 -31.73 -33.82 1.64
CA TRP A 493 -31.03 -32.78 2.41
C TRP A 493 -29.79 -33.31 3.14
N ARG A 494 -29.79 -34.59 3.55
CA ARG A 494 -28.61 -35.24 4.15
C ARG A 494 -27.46 -35.38 3.15
N LEU A 495 -27.74 -35.87 1.94
CA LEU A 495 -26.72 -35.99 0.90
C LEU A 495 -26.15 -34.62 0.50
N LEU A 496 -27.02 -33.62 0.38
CA LEU A 496 -26.61 -32.24 0.10
C LEU A 496 -25.62 -31.71 1.15
N MET A 497 -25.79 -32.03 2.44
CA MET A 497 -24.84 -31.65 3.50
C MET A 497 -23.54 -32.46 3.47
N LEU A 498 -23.56 -33.70 2.94
CA LEU A 498 -22.39 -34.58 2.88
C LEU A 498 -21.49 -34.36 1.66
N ILE A 499 -22.03 -33.87 0.53
CA ILE A 499 -21.25 -33.55 -0.67
C ILE A 499 -19.99 -32.71 -0.38
N PRO A 500 -20.04 -31.59 0.37
CA PRO A 500 -18.86 -30.77 0.62
C PRO A 500 -17.80 -31.47 1.48
N LEU A 501 -18.11 -32.59 2.15
CA LEU A 501 -17.10 -33.36 2.88
C LEU A 501 -16.07 -34.00 1.95
N VAL A 502 -16.41 -34.28 0.69
CA VAL A 502 -15.46 -34.85 -0.29
C VAL A 502 -14.29 -33.89 -0.55
N PRO A 503 -14.51 -32.64 -1.00
CA PRO A 503 -13.41 -31.68 -1.14
C PRO A 503 -12.79 -31.29 0.21
N THR A 504 -13.56 -31.30 1.31
CA THR A 504 -13.01 -31.03 2.67
C THR A 504 -11.99 -32.08 3.10
N CYS A 505 -12.26 -33.37 2.88
CA CYS A 505 -11.34 -34.46 3.16
C CYS A 505 -10.10 -34.39 2.27
N PHE A 506 -10.27 -34.13 0.98
CA PHE A 506 -9.16 -33.91 0.05
C PHE A 506 -8.26 -32.78 0.56
N MET A 507 -8.85 -31.63 0.91
CA MET A 507 -8.11 -30.51 1.46
C MET A 507 -7.36 -30.87 2.75
N TYR A 508 -8.02 -31.54 3.69
CA TYR A 508 -7.43 -31.85 4.99
C TYR A 508 -6.25 -32.80 4.91
N PHE A 509 -6.38 -33.89 4.13
CA PHE A 509 -5.35 -34.93 4.06
C PHE A 509 -4.24 -34.63 3.05
N ILE A 510 -4.55 -33.87 1.99
CA ILE A 510 -3.61 -33.62 0.89
C ILE A 510 -3.13 -32.16 0.94
N SER A 511 -4.02 -31.18 0.85
CA SER A 511 -3.60 -29.80 0.64
C SER A 511 -3.03 -29.10 1.89
N VAL A 512 -3.72 -29.19 3.03
CA VAL A 512 -3.35 -28.47 4.28
C VAL A 512 -1.94 -28.81 4.80
N PRO A 513 -1.46 -30.07 4.77
CA PRO A 513 -0.10 -30.39 5.18
C PRO A 513 1.00 -29.75 4.32
N ARG A 514 0.67 -29.31 3.10
CA ARG A 514 1.61 -28.66 2.16
C ARG A 514 1.61 -27.13 2.29
N LEU A 515 0.66 -26.55 3.01
CA LEU A 515 0.55 -25.10 3.17
C LEU A 515 1.74 -24.56 3.98
N PRO A 516 2.48 -23.57 3.45
CA PRO A 516 3.47 -22.84 4.23
C PRO A 516 2.77 -21.95 5.27
N GLU A 517 3.45 -21.69 6.38
CA GLU A 517 2.99 -20.68 7.33
C GLU A 517 3.23 -19.27 6.78
N SER A 518 2.47 -18.28 7.27
CA SER A 518 2.67 -16.89 6.83
C SER A 518 4.09 -16.41 7.15
N PRO A 519 4.84 -15.88 6.16
CA PRO A 519 6.14 -15.25 6.41
C PRO A 519 6.05 -14.10 7.42
N ARG A 520 4.98 -13.32 7.36
CA ARG A 520 4.76 -12.20 8.28
C ARG A 520 4.61 -12.68 9.72
N TRP A 521 3.86 -13.77 9.92
CA TRP A 521 3.71 -14.39 11.24
C TRP A 521 5.02 -14.98 11.75
N LEU A 522 5.76 -15.70 10.90
CA LEU A 522 7.07 -16.26 11.26
C LEU A 522 8.06 -15.17 11.69
N MET A 523 8.06 -14.03 11.01
CA MET A 523 8.89 -12.87 11.39
C MET A 523 8.46 -12.27 12.72
N ALA A 524 7.16 -12.11 12.96
CA ALA A 524 6.62 -11.59 14.21
C ALA A 524 6.89 -12.55 15.40
N ASP A 525 6.97 -13.86 15.16
CA ASP A 525 7.32 -14.90 16.13
C ASP A 525 8.85 -15.03 16.33
N GLY A 526 9.66 -14.20 15.66
CA GLY A 526 11.12 -14.21 15.74
C GLY A 526 11.82 -15.31 14.93
N ARG A 527 11.09 -16.06 14.10
CA ARG A 527 11.60 -17.18 13.28
C ARG A 527 12.03 -16.71 11.89
N GLU A 528 12.96 -15.77 11.85
CA GLU A 528 13.37 -15.10 10.60
C GLU A 528 13.95 -16.03 9.54
N ALA A 529 14.72 -17.05 9.94
CA ALA A 529 15.31 -18.02 9.02
C ALA A 529 14.24 -18.83 8.27
N GLU A 530 13.18 -19.23 8.98
CA GLU A 530 12.05 -19.97 8.39
C GLU A 530 11.19 -19.06 7.51
N ALA A 531 11.03 -17.79 7.90
CA ALA A 531 10.34 -16.80 7.07
C ALA A 531 11.08 -16.57 5.75
N SER A 532 12.41 -16.50 5.78
CA SER A 532 13.27 -16.36 4.60
C SER A 532 13.12 -17.56 3.66
N ASP A 533 13.27 -18.80 4.16
CA ASP A 533 13.06 -20.02 3.35
C ASP A 533 11.66 -20.04 2.72
N THR A 534 10.64 -19.70 3.50
CA THR A 534 9.26 -19.67 3.03
C THR A 534 9.07 -18.64 1.91
N LEU A 535 9.62 -17.43 2.04
CA LEU A 535 9.56 -16.41 1.00
C LEU A 535 10.29 -16.83 -0.27
N VAL A 536 11.47 -17.44 -0.14
CA VAL A 536 12.21 -17.98 -1.30
C VAL A 536 11.35 -19.01 -2.06
N ARG A 537 10.62 -19.86 -1.34
CA ARG A 537 9.72 -20.86 -1.95
C ARG A 537 8.45 -20.27 -2.54
N LEU A 538 7.98 -19.12 -2.05
CA LEU A 538 6.77 -18.44 -2.51
C LEU A 538 7.00 -17.52 -3.72
N CYS A 539 8.07 -16.70 -3.69
CA CYS A 539 8.35 -15.67 -4.69
C CYS A 539 9.74 -15.77 -5.34
N GLY A 540 10.61 -16.68 -4.90
CA GLY A 540 11.99 -16.84 -5.38
C GLY A 540 13.01 -15.98 -4.63
N GLU A 541 14.29 -16.31 -4.78
CA GLU A 541 15.41 -15.66 -4.05
C GLU A 541 15.49 -14.16 -4.29
N ALA A 542 15.31 -13.71 -5.54
CA ALA A 542 15.41 -12.30 -5.90
C ALA A 542 14.36 -11.41 -5.19
N ALA A 543 13.17 -11.95 -4.92
CA ALA A 543 12.08 -11.19 -4.29
C ALA A 543 11.98 -11.40 -2.77
N ALA A 544 12.60 -12.45 -2.22
CA ALA A 544 12.50 -12.80 -0.80
C ALA A 544 13.15 -11.74 0.11
N GLY A 545 14.38 -11.32 -0.20
CA GLY A 545 15.11 -10.31 0.58
C GLY A 545 14.38 -8.96 0.69
N PRO A 546 13.98 -8.33 -0.42
CA PRO A 546 13.18 -7.09 -0.40
C PRO A 546 11.87 -7.23 0.38
N THR A 547 11.15 -8.34 0.19
CA THR A 547 9.89 -8.59 0.90
C THR A 547 10.10 -8.76 2.41
N MET A 548 11.20 -9.39 2.84
CA MET A 548 11.54 -9.49 4.27
C MET A 548 11.78 -8.11 4.89
N LEU A 549 12.50 -7.23 4.19
CA LEU A 549 12.77 -5.87 4.67
C LEU A 549 11.46 -5.08 4.84
N GLU A 550 10.57 -5.13 3.85
CA GLU A 550 9.23 -4.50 3.96
C GLU A 550 8.44 -5.04 5.17
N ILE A 551 8.46 -6.35 5.39
CA ILE A 551 7.78 -6.97 6.54
C ILE A 551 8.41 -6.49 7.85
N LYS A 552 9.74 -6.43 7.96
CA LYS A 552 10.44 -5.92 9.16
C LYS A 552 10.10 -4.46 9.43
N GLU A 553 10.07 -3.61 8.41
CA GLU A 553 9.69 -2.21 8.54
C GLU A 553 8.26 -2.07 9.07
N VAL A 554 7.31 -2.84 8.54
CA VAL A 554 5.92 -2.83 9.02
C VAL A 554 5.82 -3.31 10.47
N ILE A 555 6.53 -4.37 10.85
CA ILE A 555 6.55 -4.86 12.24
C ILE A 555 7.15 -3.79 13.17
N ALA A 556 8.29 -3.20 12.81
CA ALA A 556 8.93 -2.15 13.60
C ALA A 556 8.05 -0.90 13.77
N LEU A 557 7.29 -0.52 12.73
CA LEU A 557 6.30 0.56 12.82
C LEU A 557 5.16 0.22 13.78
N GLN A 558 4.70 -1.03 13.80
CA GLN A 558 3.68 -1.50 14.74
C GLN A 558 4.21 -1.52 16.19
N ASP A 559 5.45 -1.99 16.40
CA ASP A 559 6.07 -2.07 17.73
C ASP A 559 6.36 -0.68 18.31
N ASN A 560 6.85 0.26 17.49
CA ASN A 560 7.07 1.65 17.92
C ASN A 560 5.77 2.32 18.38
N TYR A 561 4.68 2.09 17.65
CA TYR A 561 3.36 2.59 18.02
C TYR A 561 2.86 1.95 19.33
N ASP A 562 3.05 0.63 19.49
CA ASP A 562 2.66 -0.09 20.70
C ASP A 562 3.46 0.40 21.94
N HIS A 563 4.74 0.73 21.78
CA HIS A 563 5.58 1.32 22.84
C HIS A 563 5.17 2.76 23.20
N GLU A 564 4.81 3.60 22.22
CA GLU A 564 4.28 4.96 22.49
C GLU A 564 2.92 4.93 23.22
N GLY A 565 2.05 3.97 22.88
CA GLY A 565 0.77 3.76 23.55
C GLY A 565 0.90 3.28 25.00
N GLN A 566 1.92 2.47 25.31
CA GLN A 566 2.22 2.03 26.67
C GLN A 566 2.80 3.16 27.55
N ARG A 567 3.62 4.06 26.98
CA ARG A 567 4.13 5.24 27.70
C ARG A 567 3.01 6.20 28.17
N HIS A 568 1.86 6.18 27.52
CA HIS A 568 0.68 6.95 27.90
C HIS A 568 -0.30 6.21 28.84
N GLY A 569 0.12 5.10 29.46
CA GLY A 569 -0.63 4.42 30.53
C GLY A 569 -1.76 3.50 30.06
N ALA A 570 -1.79 3.12 28.78
CA ALA A 570 -2.86 2.30 28.23
C ALA A 570 -2.53 0.79 28.36
N SER A 571 -3.19 0.09 29.29
CA SER A 571 -3.05 -1.37 29.51
C SER A 571 -3.41 -2.20 28.27
N SER A 572 -3.00 -3.47 28.13
CA SER A 572 -3.26 -4.29 26.93
C SER A 572 -4.74 -4.39 26.47
N GLY A 573 -5.72 -4.11 27.35
CA GLY A 573 -7.14 -3.93 27.02
C GLY A 573 -7.49 -2.63 26.26
N SER A 574 -6.55 -1.69 26.19
CA SER A 574 -6.55 -0.39 25.47
C SER A 574 -6.81 -0.50 23.97
N ARG A 575 -6.43 -1.63 23.36
CA ARG A 575 -6.27 -1.73 21.91
C ARG A 575 -7.59 -1.83 21.13
N TRP A 576 -8.68 -2.29 21.75
CA TRP A 576 -10.04 -2.23 21.19
C TRP A 576 -10.72 -0.91 21.51
N ALA A 577 -10.41 -0.32 22.68
CA ALA A 577 -10.90 1.01 23.05
C ALA A 577 -10.35 2.11 22.11
N ALA A 578 -9.17 1.92 21.53
CA ALA A 578 -8.59 2.79 20.49
C ALA A 578 -9.52 3.00 19.27
N LEU A 579 -10.35 2.02 18.92
CA LEU A 579 -11.34 2.15 17.83
C LEU A 579 -12.41 3.20 18.14
N PHE A 580 -12.70 3.42 19.41
CA PHE A 580 -13.82 4.26 19.87
C PHE A 580 -13.39 5.63 20.42
N THR A 581 -12.09 5.87 20.58
CA THR A 581 -11.57 7.05 21.29
C THR A 581 -11.09 8.16 20.35
N GLY A 582 -10.40 7.84 19.25
CA GLY A 582 -9.88 8.82 18.31
C GLY A 582 -10.95 9.35 17.32
N PRO A 583 -10.97 10.66 16.97
CA PRO A 583 -11.95 11.20 16.01
C PRO A 583 -11.80 10.60 14.60
N VAL A 584 -10.56 10.35 14.15
CA VAL A 584 -10.27 9.66 12.89
C VAL A 584 -10.70 8.20 12.96
N ALA A 585 -10.32 7.49 14.03
CA ALA A 585 -10.69 6.09 14.26
C ALA A 585 -12.21 5.89 14.27
N ARG A 586 -12.96 6.79 14.93
CA ARG A 586 -14.43 6.77 14.94
C ARG A 586 -15.03 7.02 13.57
N ARG A 587 -14.48 7.95 12.78
CA ARG A 587 -14.95 8.20 11.39
C ARG A 587 -14.67 6.99 10.50
N ALA A 588 -13.47 6.42 10.57
CA ALA A 588 -13.13 5.18 9.88
C ALA A 588 -14.06 4.03 10.29
N LEU A 589 -14.37 3.91 11.57
CA LEU A 589 -15.29 2.90 12.11
C LEU A 589 -16.71 3.09 11.58
N VAL A 590 -17.23 4.32 11.59
CA VAL A 590 -18.57 4.62 11.04
C VAL A 590 -18.62 4.27 9.56
N ILE A 591 -17.61 4.62 8.78
CA ILE A 591 -17.57 4.33 7.33
C ILE A 591 -17.42 2.82 7.10
N GLY A 592 -16.43 2.17 7.71
CA GLY A 592 -16.15 0.75 7.52
C GLY A 592 -17.28 -0.14 8.01
N ALA A 593 -17.70 0.01 9.27
CA ALA A 593 -18.78 -0.80 9.84
C ALA A 593 -20.13 -0.43 9.22
N GLY A 594 -20.39 0.85 8.94
CA GLY A 594 -21.63 1.29 8.28
C GLY A 594 -21.77 0.69 6.88
N THR A 595 -20.71 0.73 6.06
CA THR A 595 -20.71 0.09 4.74
C THR A 595 -20.97 -1.42 4.85
N ALA A 596 -20.30 -2.07 5.81
CA ALA A 596 -20.43 -3.50 6.04
C ALA A 596 -21.83 -3.91 6.52
N ILE A 597 -22.49 -3.09 7.35
CA ILE A 597 -23.89 -3.29 7.78
C ILE A 597 -24.83 -3.11 6.60
N PHE A 598 -24.73 -1.99 5.88
CA PHE A 598 -25.65 -1.68 4.78
C PHE A 598 -25.52 -2.64 3.58
N GLN A 599 -24.35 -3.24 3.38
CA GLN A 599 -24.15 -4.33 2.42
C GLN A 599 -25.14 -5.47 2.65
N GLN A 600 -25.41 -5.83 3.92
CA GLN A 600 -26.29 -6.95 4.28
C GLN A 600 -27.73 -6.51 4.59
N ALA A 601 -27.90 -5.30 5.13
CA ALA A 601 -29.20 -4.76 5.50
C ALA A 601 -30.16 -4.58 4.31
N ASN A 602 -29.63 -4.50 3.08
CA ASN A 602 -30.42 -4.42 1.84
C ASN A 602 -31.11 -5.74 1.44
N GLY A 603 -30.99 -6.81 2.25
CA GLY A 603 -31.74 -8.05 2.05
C GLY A 603 -31.05 -9.11 1.19
N LEU A 604 -29.82 -8.88 0.70
CA LEU A 604 -29.17 -9.84 -0.22
C LEU A 604 -29.15 -11.26 0.34
N GLU A 605 -28.62 -11.44 1.56
CA GLU A 605 -28.41 -12.77 2.13
C GLU A 605 -29.74 -13.52 2.28
N ALA A 606 -30.78 -12.83 2.77
CA ALA A 606 -32.13 -13.40 2.85
C ALA A 606 -32.65 -13.83 1.47
N VAL A 607 -32.49 -13.00 0.44
CA VAL A 607 -32.93 -13.36 -0.90
C VAL A 607 -32.18 -14.60 -1.41
N VAL A 608 -30.88 -14.72 -1.15
CA VAL A 608 -30.05 -15.89 -1.53
C VAL A 608 -30.53 -17.17 -0.83
N TYR A 609 -30.79 -17.13 0.48
CA TYR A 609 -31.30 -18.31 1.19
C TYR A 609 -32.74 -18.67 0.82
N TYR A 610 -33.58 -17.67 0.54
CA TYR A 610 -35.01 -17.90 0.35
C TYR A 610 -35.45 -17.69 -1.11
N VAL A 611 -34.55 -17.84 -2.10
CA VAL A 611 -34.90 -17.71 -3.53
C VAL A 611 -36.14 -18.53 -3.90
N PRO A 612 -36.25 -19.83 -3.56
CA PRO A 612 -37.44 -20.60 -3.89
C PRO A 612 -38.73 -20.00 -3.32
N LYS A 613 -38.67 -19.43 -2.11
CA LYS A 613 -39.83 -18.80 -1.47
C LYS A 613 -40.21 -17.46 -2.11
N VAL A 614 -39.22 -16.71 -2.57
CA VAL A 614 -39.46 -15.49 -3.38
C VAL A 614 -40.12 -15.85 -4.70
N LEU A 615 -39.68 -16.93 -5.35
CA LEU A 615 -40.24 -17.42 -6.62
C LEU A 615 -41.64 -18.02 -6.45
N ASP A 616 -41.92 -18.70 -5.33
CA ASP A 616 -43.25 -19.16 -4.92
C ASP A 616 -44.23 -17.98 -4.86
N ALA A 617 -43.84 -16.89 -4.18
CA ALA A 617 -44.65 -15.67 -4.11
C ALA A 617 -44.79 -14.94 -5.46
N ALA A 618 -43.90 -15.21 -6.41
CA ALA A 618 -43.96 -14.70 -7.77
C ALA A 618 -44.87 -15.52 -8.70
N GLY A 619 -45.50 -16.59 -8.19
CA GLY A 619 -46.39 -17.47 -8.96
C GLY A 619 -45.70 -18.68 -9.61
N VAL A 620 -44.40 -18.90 -9.34
CA VAL A 620 -43.70 -20.13 -9.76
C VAL A 620 -43.98 -21.22 -8.74
N THR A 621 -45.03 -22.02 -8.95
CA THR A 621 -45.49 -23.01 -7.96
C THR A 621 -44.78 -24.37 -8.04
N SER A 622 -44.11 -24.66 -9.17
CA SER A 622 -43.37 -25.92 -9.33
C SER A 622 -42.00 -25.83 -8.67
N GLU A 623 -41.71 -26.74 -7.74
CA GLU A 623 -40.40 -26.82 -7.05
C GLU A 623 -39.25 -26.98 -8.06
N HIS A 624 -39.42 -27.81 -9.10
CA HIS A 624 -38.43 -27.94 -10.18
C HIS A 624 -38.13 -26.60 -10.86
N ALA A 625 -39.18 -25.83 -11.17
CA ALA A 625 -39.03 -24.52 -11.79
C ALA A 625 -38.36 -23.51 -10.84
N GLN A 626 -38.68 -23.55 -9.54
CA GLN A 626 -38.06 -22.72 -8.51
C GLN A 626 -36.55 -23.03 -8.39
N LEU A 627 -36.18 -24.30 -8.29
CA LEU A 627 -34.78 -24.73 -8.18
C LEU A 627 -33.97 -24.40 -9.44
N LYS A 628 -34.57 -24.60 -10.63
CA LYS A 628 -33.94 -24.23 -11.91
C LYS A 628 -33.71 -22.73 -12.01
N ALA A 629 -34.69 -21.92 -11.59
CA ALA A 629 -34.54 -20.47 -11.56
C ALA A 629 -33.50 -20.01 -10.52
N ALA A 630 -33.44 -20.64 -9.34
CA ALA A 630 -32.40 -20.37 -8.35
C ALA A 630 -31.00 -20.66 -8.89
N ALA A 631 -30.81 -21.76 -9.62
CA ALA A 631 -29.55 -22.08 -10.29
C ALA A 631 -29.16 -21.01 -11.33
N LEU A 632 -30.13 -20.50 -12.11
CA LEU A 632 -29.90 -19.39 -13.04
C LEU A 632 -29.48 -18.10 -12.33
N VAL A 633 -30.13 -17.78 -11.21
CA VAL A 633 -29.82 -16.61 -10.37
C VAL A 633 -28.39 -16.72 -9.81
N GLY A 634 -27.99 -17.90 -9.33
CA GLY A 634 -26.62 -18.15 -8.89
C GLY A 634 -25.60 -18.00 -10.01
N LEU A 635 -25.87 -18.57 -11.19
CA LEU A 635 -24.99 -18.42 -12.35
C LEU A 635 -24.81 -16.95 -12.73
N CYS A 636 -25.90 -16.19 -12.77
CA CYS A 636 -25.88 -14.75 -13.01
C CYS A 636 -24.98 -14.04 -11.99
N LYS A 637 -25.22 -14.29 -10.69
CA LYS A 637 -24.43 -13.71 -9.60
C LYS A 637 -22.93 -14.00 -9.74
N THR A 638 -22.56 -15.23 -10.10
CA THR A 638 -21.18 -15.69 -10.27
C THR A 638 -20.48 -15.09 -11.50
N LEU A 639 -21.21 -14.87 -12.60
CA LEU A 639 -20.66 -14.20 -13.77
C LEU A 639 -20.33 -12.73 -13.47
N PHE A 640 -21.27 -12.02 -12.83
CA PHE A 640 -21.12 -10.59 -12.57
C PHE A 640 -20.12 -10.28 -11.46
N ILE A 641 -19.90 -11.14 -10.47
CA ILE A 641 -18.87 -10.90 -9.46
C ILE A 641 -17.46 -10.93 -10.07
N GLY A 642 -17.22 -11.82 -11.04
CA GLY A 642 -15.95 -11.85 -11.78
C GLY A 642 -15.67 -10.53 -12.51
N ILE A 643 -16.70 -9.92 -13.09
CA ILE A 643 -16.61 -8.60 -13.76
C ILE A 643 -16.47 -7.46 -12.73
N GLY A 644 -17.20 -7.54 -11.61
CA GLY A 644 -17.21 -6.54 -10.55
C GLY A 644 -15.84 -6.30 -9.93
N GLN A 645 -15.08 -7.38 -9.68
CA GLN A 645 -13.73 -7.30 -9.10
C GLN A 645 -12.80 -6.38 -9.91
N PHE A 646 -12.77 -6.50 -11.24
CA PHE A 646 -11.94 -5.63 -12.09
C PHE A 646 -12.48 -4.20 -12.21
N SER A 647 -13.78 -4.01 -11.97
CA SER A 647 -14.43 -2.71 -12.13
C SER A 647 -14.09 -1.74 -10.99
N VAL A 648 -13.99 -2.24 -9.75
CA VAL A 648 -13.67 -1.43 -8.56
C VAL A 648 -12.29 -0.76 -8.67
N ASP A 649 -11.32 -1.46 -9.23
CA ASP A 649 -9.97 -0.90 -9.43
C ASP A 649 -9.86 0.05 -10.63
N LYS A 650 -10.70 -0.16 -11.67
CA LYS A 650 -10.65 0.63 -12.90
C LYS A 650 -11.42 1.95 -12.83
N PHE A 651 -12.51 2.03 -12.06
CA PHE A 651 -13.41 3.19 -12.08
C PHE A 651 -13.45 4.00 -10.78
N GLY A 652 -12.90 3.49 -9.67
CA GLY A 652 -12.97 4.15 -8.36
C GLY A 652 -14.01 3.52 -7.45
N ARG A 653 -13.72 3.48 -6.15
CA ARG A 653 -14.53 2.74 -5.18
C ARG A 653 -15.88 3.44 -4.99
N ARG A 654 -15.88 4.77 -4.83
CA ARG A 654 -17.10 5.54 -4.54
C ARG A 654 -18.08 5.52 -5.71
N VAL A 655 -17.59 5.74 -6.92
CA VAL A 655 -18.42 5.76 -8.13
C VAL A 655 -19.06 4.40 -8.41
N VAL A 656 -18.27 3.32 -8.31
CA VAL A 656 -18.76 1.96 -8.53
C VAL A 656 -19.80 1.57 -7.47
N MET A 657 -19.54 1.88 -6.20
CA MET A 657 -20.50 1.62 -5.12
C MET A 657 -21.80 2.40 -5.30
N LEU A 658 -21.76 3.71 -5.54
CA LEU A 658 -22.97 4.52 -5.74
C LEU A 658 -23.79 4.04 -6.94
N SER A 659 -23.13 3.69 -8.05
CA SER A 659 -23.79 3.16 -9.24
C SER A 659 -24.47 1.83 -8.96
N SER A 660 -23.77 0.93 -8.25
CA SER A 660 -24.27 -0.38 -7.86
C SER A 660 -25.44 -0.29 -6.86
N ILE A 661 -25.35 0.56 -5.83
CA ILE A 661 -26.45 0.78 -4.87
C ILE A 661 -27.68 1.36 -5.56
N SER A 662 -27.49 2.28 -6.51
CA SER A 662 -28.61 2.84 -7.29
C SER A 662 -29.31 1.75 -8.10
N ALA A 663 -28.56 0.91 -8.80
CA ALA A 663 -29.10 -0.19 -9.57
C ALA A 663 -29.79 -1.24 -8.69
N VAL A 664 -29.19 -1.59 -7.54
CA VAL A 664 -29.81 -2.45 -6.52
C VAL A 664 -31.14 -1.88 -6.04
N THR A 665 -31.18 -0.58 -5.69
CA THR A 665 -32.39 0.09 -5.22
C THR A 665 -33.50 0.04 -6.28
N CYS A 666 -33.16 0.35 -7.54
CA CYS A 666 -34.10 0.26 -8.65
C CYS A 666 -34.63 -1.17 -8.86
N SER A 667 -33.74 -2.18 -8.86
CA SER A 667 -34.15 -3.58 -9.02
C SER A 667 -35.04 -4.06 -7.87
N LEU A 668 -34.76 -3.67 -6.62
CA LEU A 668 -35.60 -3.99 -5.46
C LEU A 668 -36.98 -3.33 -5.56
N LEU A 669 -37.08 -2.08 -6.02
CA LEU A 669 -38.36 -1.40 -6.25
C LEU A 669 -39.20 -2.11 -7.33
N VAL A 670 -38.55 -2.53 -8.42
CA VAL A 670 -39.22 -3.29 -9.49
C VAL A 670 -39.71 -4.63 -8.96
N LEU A 671 -38.88 -5.38 -8.23
CA LEU A 671 -39.29 -6.64 -7.58
C LEU A 671 -40.47 -6.46 -6.63
N ALA A 672 -40.38 -5.45 -5.77
CA ALA A 672 -41.43 -5.12 -4.80
C ALA A 672 -42.77 -4.83 -5.49
N TRP A 673 -42.73 -4.02 -6.55
CA TRP A 673 -43.91 -3.69 -7.35
C TRP A 673 -44.47 -4.90 -8.10
N CYS A 674 -43.62 -5.67 -8.78
CA CYS A 674 -44.05 -6.82 -9.57
C CYS A 674 -44.70 -7.90 -8.70
N ILE A 675 -44.08 -8.24 -7.56
CA ILE A 675 -44.63 -9.23 -6.61
C ILE A 675 -45.86 -8.66 -5.89
N GLY A 676 -45.82 -7.39 -5.47
CA GLY A 676 -46.92 -6.76 -4.72
C GLY A 676 -48.19 -6.51 -5.55
N SER A 677 -48.05 -6.24 -6.86
CA SER A 677 -49.19 -6.03 -7.75
C SER A 677 -49.87 -7.32 -8.20
N GLY A 678 -49.18 -8.47 -8.10
CA GLY A 678 -49.70 -9.78 -8.48
C GLY A 678 -49.96 -9.99 -9.98
N ASN A 679 -49.74 -8.98 -10.83
CA ASN A 679 -50.08 -9.00 -12.26
C ASN A 679 -48.85 -9.10 -13.18
N ALA A 680 -47.65 -9.11 -12.62
CA ALA A 680 -46.41 -9.16 -13.41
C ALA A 680 -46.13 -10.58 -13.90
N GLU A 681 -45.64 -10.70 -15.14
CA GLU A 681 -45.18 -11.97 -15.68
C GLU A 681 -43.95 -12.48 -14.91
N VAL A 682 -43.89 -13.80 -14.69
CA VAL A 682 -42.78 -14.49 -14.01
C VAL A 682 -41.42 -14.13 -14.61
N GLY A 683 -41.33 -13.98 -15.94
CA GLY A 683 -40.09 -13.61 -16.63
C GLY A 683 -39.56 -12.23 -16.23
N VAL A 684 -40.45 -11.26 -15.97
CA VAL A 684 -40.08 -9.92 -15.50
C VAL A 684 -39.53 -9.99 -14.07
N ILE A 685 -40.19 -10.75 -13.19
CA ILE A 685 -39.76 -10.92 -11.80
C ILE A 685 -38.37 -11.60 -11.76
N LEU A 686 -38.17 -12.66 -12.53
CA LEU A 686 -36.89 -13.36 -12.61
C LEU A 686 -35.79 -12.45 -13.17
N THR A 687 -36.11 -11.64 -14.19
CA THR A 687 -35.16 -10.66 -14.75
C THR A 687 -34.79 -9.60 -13.72
N ALA A 688 -35.75 -9.09 -12.95
CA ALA A 688 -35.50 -8.12 -11.90
C ALA A 688 -34.68 -8.72 -10.74
N LEU A 689 -34.89 -10.01 -10.42
CA LEU A 689 -34.11 -10.76 -9.44
C LEU A 689 -32.65 -10.94 -9.89
N CYS A 690 -32.45 -11.34 -11.15
CA CYS A 690 -31.12 -11.41 -11.76
C CYS A 690 -30.44 -10.04 -11.81
N ALA A 691 -31.17 -8.98 -12.16
CA ALA A 691 -30.66 -7.61 -12.18
C ALA A 691 -30.24 -7.13 -10.78
N PHE A 692 -31.00 -7.47 -9.73
CA PHE A 692 -30.62 -7.22 -8.35
C PHE A 692 -29.29 -7.92 -7.99
N MET A 693 -29.17 -9.22 -8.28
CA MET A 693 -27.96 -10.00 -7.98
C MET A 693 -26.74 -9.49 -8.76
N ALA A 694 -26.91 -9.20 -10.06
CA ALA A 694 -25.88 -8.67 -10.92
C ALA A 694 -25.39 -7.30 -10.44
N SER A 695 -26.34 -6.40 -10.15
CA SER A 695 -26.05 -5.05 -9.67
C SER A 695 -25.27 -5.07 -8.37
N PHE A 696 -25.65 -5.93 -7.42
CA PHE A 696 -24.92 -6.11 -6.17
C PHE A 696 -23.48 -6.61 -6.42
N SER A 697 -23.33 -7.67 -7.23
CA SER A 697 -22.03 -8.30 -7.51
C SER A 697 -21.07 -7.39 -8.27
N LEU A 698 -21.57 -6.42 -9.04
CA LEU A 698 -20.74 -5.47 -9.79
C LEU A 698 -20.06 -4.40 -8.93
N GLY A 699 -20.55 -4.12 -7.71
CA GLY A 699 -20.01 -3.02 -6.92
C GLY A 699 -20.13 -3.17 -5.42
N VAL A 700 -21.34 -3.25 -4.86
CA VAL A 700 -21.54 -3.31 -3.40
C VAL A 700 -20.81 -4.49 -2.76
N GLY A 701 -20.84 -5.66 -3.39
CA GLY A 701 -20.10 -6.85 -2.95
C GLY A 701 -18.59 -6.59 -2.79
N PRO A 702 -17.85 -6.46 -3.90
CA PRO A 702 -16.39 -6.28 -3.87
C PRO A 702 -15.96 -4.97 -3.20
N GLY A 703 -16.71 -3.88 -3.42
CA GLY A 703 -16.39 -2.56 -2.90
C GLY A 703 -16.38 -2.50 -1.36
N THR A 704 -17.29 -3.22 -0.70
CA THR A 704 -17.34 -3.24 0.78
C THR A 704 -16.09 -3.85 1.40
N TRP A 705 -15.57 -4.94 0.82
CA TRP A 705 -14.34 -5.58 1.29
C TRP A 705 -13.12 -4.69 1.11
N VAL A 706 -13.03 -4.01 -0.03
CA VAL A 706 -11.94 -3.06 -0.31
C VAL A 706 -11.98 -1.89 0.68
N ILE A 707 -13.14 -1.24 0.84
CA ILE A 707 -13.29 -0.09 1.76
C ILE A 707 -12.97 -0.46 3.21
N THR A 708 -13.46 -1.61 3.69
CA THR A 708 -13.19 -2.05 5.08
C THR A 708 -11.72 -2.40 5.34
N SER A 709 -10.90 -2.59 4.30
CA SER A 709 -9.46 -2.80 4.42
C SER A 709 -8.64 -1.51 4.25
N GLU A 710 -9.14 -0.53 3.47
CA GLU A 710 -8.44 0.72 3.14
C GLU A 710 -8.71 1.86 4.13
N ILE A 711 -9.90 1.93 4.74
CA ILE A 711 -10.34 3.10 5.52
C ILE A 711 -9.69 3.23 6.90
N PHE A 712 -9.19 2.12 7.46
CA PHE A 712 -8.64 2.12 8.80
C PHE A 712 -7.14 2.45 8.82
N PRO A 713 -6.69 3.35 9.73
CA PRO A 713 -5.28 3.59 9.99
C PRO A 713 -4.53 2.31 10.34
N LEU A 714 -3.26 2.21 9.92
CA LEU A 714 -2.41 1.02 10.08
C LEU A 714 -2.48 0.37 11.48
N PRO A 715 -2.40 1.12 12.61
CA PRO A 715 -2.34 0.50 13.94
C PRO A 715 -3.62 -0.19 14.39
N ILE A 716 -4.77 0.29 13.91
CA ILE A 716 -6.09 -0.22 14.28
C ILE A 716 -6.77 -1.00 13.16
N ARG A 717 -6.12 -1.13 12.00
CA ARG A 717 -6.70 -1.71 10.78
C ARG A 717 -7.26 -3.09 10.98
N SER A 718 -6.44 -4.03 11.46
CA SER A 718 -6.87 -5.43 11.65
C SER A 718 -8.12 -5.52 12.54
N LYS A 719 -8.16 -4.77 13.65
CA LYS A 719 -9.31 -4.76 14.57
C LYS A 719 -10.53 -4.07 13.98
N GLY A 720 -10.33 -2.95 13.27
CA GLY A 720 -11.39 -2.21 12.60
C GLY A 720 -12.05 -3.03 11.50
N THR A 721 -11.25 -3.74 10.69
CA THR A 721 -11.73 -4.69 9.68
C THR A 721 -12.47 -5.86 10.34
N SER A 722 -11.90 -6.50 11.37
CA SER A 722 -12.59 -7.57 12.13
C SER A 722 -13.92 -7.12 12.74
N PHE A 723 -13.99 -5.91 13.31
CA PHE A 723 -15.22 -5.34 13.84
C PHE A 723 -16.27 -5.13 12.73
N SER A 724 -15.85 -4.56 11.59
CA SER A 724 -16.73 -4.34 10.45
C SER A 724 -17.27 -5.67 9.89
N MET A 725 -16.45 -6.71 9.86
CA MET A 725 -16.85 -8.07 9.48
C MET A 725 -17.83 -8.69 10.49
N ALA A 726 -17.61 -8.52 11.79
CA ALA A 726 -18.54 -9.00 12.80
C ALA A 726 -19.90 -8.30 12.67
N ALA A 727 -19.91 -6.98 12.46
CA ALA A 727 -21.13 -6.20 12.21
C ALA A 727 -21.85 -6.65 10.93
N ASN A 728 -21.10 -6.92 9.85
CA ASN A 728 -21.63 -7.51 8.62
C ASN A 728 -22.36 -8.84 8.91
N ARG A 729 -21.69 -9.77 9.61
CA ARG A 729 -22.24 -11.09 9.89
C ARG A 729 -23.45 -11.03 10.81
N ILE A 730 -23.42 -10.23 11.88
CA ILE A 730 -24.58 -10.02 12.75
C ILE A 730 -25.77 -9.49 11.96
N THR A 731 -25.53 -8.53 11.05
CA THR A 731 -26.60 -7.97 10.20
C THR A 731 -27.14 -9.01 9.23
N SER A 732 -26.26 -9.77 8.58
CA SER A 732 -26.60 -10.89 7.69
C SER A 732 -27.51 -11.91 8.38
N GLY A 733 -27.08 -12.40 9.55
CA GLY A 733 -27.83 -13.37 10.34
C GLY A 733 -29.18 -12.80 10.80
N THR A 734 -29.23 -11.54 11.21
CA THR A 734 -30.48 -10.88 11.62
C THR A 734 -31.47 -10.78 10.46
N VAL A 735 -31.02 -10.35 9.28
CA VAL A 735 -31.86 -10.22 8.09
C VAL A 735 -32.35 -11.59 7.62
N ALA A 736 -31.48 -12.61 7.61
CA ALA A 736 -31.86 -13.97 7.25
C ALA A 736 -32.81 -14.62 8.28
N MET A 737 -32.65 -14.34 9.57
CA MET A 737 -33.50 -14.86 10.65
C MET A 737 -34.86 -14.18 10.77
N THR A 738 -35.07 -13.04 10.09
CA THR A 738 -36.33 -12.28 10.19
C THR A 738 -37.11 -12.27 8.90
N PHE A 739 -36.54 -12.73 7.79
CA PHE A 739 -37.14 -12.59 6.47
C PHE A 739 -38.46 -13.33 6.29
N LEU A 740 -38.60 -14.56 6.81
CA LEU A 740 -39.83 -15.35 6.64
C LEU A 740 -40.97 -14.74 7.47
N SER A 741 -40.67 -14.36 8.71
CA SER A 741 -41.58 -13.67 9.62
C SER A 741 -41.99 -12.30 9.09
N LEU A 742 -41.05 -11.52 8.55
CA LEU A 742 -41.31 -10.24 7.91
C LEU A 742 -42.20 -10.40 6.67
N SER A 743 -41.91 -11.41 5.84
CA SER A 743 -42.68 -11.71 4.64
C SER A 743 -44.09 -12.22 4.96
N ALA A 744 -44.28 -12.91 6.09
CA ALA A 744 -45.60 -13.30 6.56
C ALA A 744 -46.44 -12.09 7.00
N TRP A 745 -45.81 -11.06 7.57
CA TRP A 745 -46.51 -9.87 8.07
C TRP A 745 -46.78 -8.82 6.98
N LEU A 746 -45.78 -8.50 6.15
CA LEU A 746 -45.86 -7.46 5.11
C LEU A 746 -46.21 -8.00 3.72
N GLY A 747 -46.19 -9.31 3.53
CA GLY A 747 -46.06 -9.93 2.21
C GLY A 747 -44.63 -9.81 1.67
N VAL A 748 -44.28 -10.70 0.74
CA VAL A 748 -42.95 -10.70 0.11
C VAL A 748 -42.66 -9.39 -0.61
N GLY A 749 -43.62 -8.85 -1.36
CA GLY A 749 -43.48 -7.53 -2.01
C GLY A 749 -43.25 -6.38 -1.01
N GLY A 750 -43.92 -6.41 0.15
CA GLY A 750 -43.72 -5.44 1.23
C GLY A 750 -42.33 -5.54 1.86
N ALA A 751 -41.80 -6.75 2.04
CA ALA A 751 -40.42 -6.96 2.48
C ALA A 751 -39.39 -6.38 1.49
N PHE A 752 -39.61 -6.54 0.17
CA PHE A 752 -38.76 -5.92 -0.85
C PHE A 752 -38.84 -4.39 -0.87
N PHE A 753 -40.01 -3.79 -0.59
CA PHE A 753 -40.12 -2.34 -0.41
C PHE A 753 -39.30 -1.85 0.80
N LEU A 754 -39.32 -2.59 1.91
CA LEU A 754 -38.49 -2.28 3.08
C LEU A 754 -37.00 -2.30 2.71
N PHE A 755 -36.55 -3.36 2.04
CA PHE A 755 -35.16 -3.49 1.59
C PHE A 755 -34.76 -2.41 0.58
N ALA A 756 -35.66 -2.00 -0.32
CA ALA A 756 -35.42 -0.87 -1.21
C ALA A 756 -35.24 0.44 -0.43
N GLY A 757 -36.05 0.66 0.61
CA GLY A 757 -35.90 1.81 1.52
C GLY A 757 -34.55 1.80 2.25
N VAL A 758 -34.14 0.66 2.79
CA VAL A 758 -32.81 0.49 3.42
C VAL A 758 -31.68 0.72 2.41
N SER A 759 -31.84 0.25 1.17
CA SER A 759 -30.88 0.48 0.09
C SER A 759 -30.79 1.97 -0.32
N ALA A 760 -31.90 2.71 -0.28
CA ALA A 760 -31.88 4.15 -0.50
C ALA A 760 -31.13 4.88 0.64
N VAL A 761 -31.29 4.43 1.89
CA VAL A 761 -30.49 4.96 3.02
C VAL A 761 -29.01 4.61 2.86
N HIS A 762 -28.69 3.41 2.38
CA HIS A 762 -27.33 3.02 2.02
C HIS A 762 -26.74 3.96 0.96
N PHE A 763 -27.51 4.33 -0.07
CA PHE A 763 -27.06 5.29 -1.07
C PHE A 763 -26.70 6.64 -0.45
N LEU A 764 -27.59 7.18 0.39
CA LEU A 764 -27.35 8.46 1.07
C LEU A 764 -26.13 8.38 2.00
N PHE A 765 -25.99 7.30 2.76
CA PHE A 765 -24.83 7.06 3.62
C PHE A 765 -23.54 7.07 2.80
N THR A 766 -23.47 6.27 1.73
CA THR A 766 -22.30 6.19 0.86
C THR A 766 -22.03 7.52 0.17
N PHE A 767 -23.06 8.25 -0.25
CA PHE A 767 -22.91 9.55 -0.90
C PHE A 767 -22.26 10.59 0.02
N PHE A 768 -22.68 10.66 1.29
CA PHE A 768 -22.20 11.68 2.23
C PHE A 768 -20.97 11.28 3.05
N MET A 769 -20.78 9.98 3.33
CA MET A 769 -19.77 9.52 4.28
C MET A 769 -18.56 8.85 3.62
N LEU A 770 -18.72 8.25 2.43
CA LEU A 770 -17.64 7.49 1.81
C LEU A 770 -16.74 8.40 0.94
N PRO A 771 -15.46 8.60 1.30
CA PRO A 771 -14.49 9.25 0.43
C PRO A 771 -14.07 8.35 -0.73
N GLU A 772 -13.55 8.94 -1.82
CA GLU A 772 -12.84 8.16 -2.84
C GLU A 772 -11.45 7.75 -2.31
N THR A 773 -11.18 6.45 -2.30
CA THR A 773 -9.92 5.87 -1.79
C THR A 773 -8.98 5.45 -2.91
N ARG A 774 -9.44 5.41 -4.17
CA ARG A 774 -8.63 4.95 -5.30
C ARG A 774 -7.38 5.81 -5.49
N GLY A 775 -6.24 5.13 -5.54
CA GLY A 775 -4.94 5.74 -5.84
C GLY A 775 -4.45 6.69 -4.76
N LYS A 776 -5.04 6.64 -3.56
CA LYS A 776 -4.63 7.42 -2.39
C LYS A 776 -3.76 6.59 -1.47
N SER A 777 -2.75 7.21 -0.87
CA SER A 777 -1.98 6.58 0.20
C SER A 777 -2.81 6.49 1.48
N LEU A 778 -2.41 5.61 2.40
CA LEU A 778 -3.11 5.42 3.67
C LEU A 778 -3.09 6.70 4.52
N GLU A 779 -1.98 7.44 4.45
CA GLU A 779 -1.79 8.72 5.13
C GLU A 779 -2.68 9.82 4.52
N GLU A 780 -2.90 9.79 3.20
CA GLU A 780 -3.84 10.70 2.53
C GLU A 780 -5.28 10.41 2.94
N ILE A 781 -5.67 9.13 3.03
CA ILE A 781 -6.99 8.72 3.53
C ILE A 781 -7.16 9.17 4.99
N GLU A 782 -6.14 8.98 5.82
CA GLU A 782 -6.15 9.42 7.21
C GLU A 782 -6.30 10.95 7.33
N ALA A 783 -5.58 11.71 6.51
CA ALA A 783 -5.70 13.16 6.43
C ALA A 783 -7.12 13.58 5.98
N MET A 784 -7.72 12.90 5.01
CA MET A 784 -9.10 13.14 4.57
C MET A 784 -10.11 12.86 5.70
N LEU A 785 -9.89 11.78 6.46
CA LEU A 785 -10.70 11.45 7.63
C LEU A 785 -10.53 12.48 8.76
N SER A 786 -9.38 13.15 8.87
CA SER A 786 -9.17 14.21 9.86
C SER A 786 -9.93 15.50 9.52
N GLN A 787 -10.02 15.86 8.23
CA GLN A 787 -10.63 17.12 7.75
C GLN A 787 -12.16 17.13 7.73
N GLY A 788 -12.82 15.97 7.75
CA GLY A 788 -14.29 15.83 7.89
C GLY A 788 -15.09 15.91 6.59
N SER A 789 -16.41 15.67 6.66
CA SER A 789 -17.26 15.33 5.51
C SER A 789 -17.46 16.43 4.46
N ARG A 790 -17.33 17.71 4.83
CA ARG A 790 -17.48 18.84 3.89
C ARG A 790 -16.37 18.93 2.83
N SER A 791 -15.28 18.17 2.97
CA SER A 791 -14.17 18.15 2.01
C SER A 791 -14.25 17.00 1.00
N TYR A 792 -15.15 16.02 1.16
CA TYR A 792 -15.26 14.85 0.27
C TYR A 792 -15.85 15.18 -1.12
N GLU A 793 -16.42 16.38 -1.31
CA GLU A 793 -16.92 16.86 -2.60
C GLU A 793 -15.88 17.70 -3.39
N ARG A 794 -14.73 18.03 -2.78
CA ARG A 794 -13.68 18.87 -3.41
C ARG A 794 -12.61 18.10 -4.18
N PHE A 795 -12.71 16.76 -4.27
CA PHE A 795 -11.72 15.90 -4.90
C PHE A 795 -12.34 14.88 -5.83
#